data_AF-A0A356KIJ4-F1
#
_entry.id   AF-A0A356KIJ4-F1
#
_cell.length_a   1.000
_cell.length_b   1.000
_cell.length_c   1.000
_cell.angle_alpha   90.00
_cell.angle_beta   90.00
_cell.angle_gamma   90.00
#
_symmetry.space_group_name_H-M   'P 1'
#
loop_
_entity.id
_entity.type
_entity.pdbx_description
1 polymer ?
#
loop_
_entity_poly.entity_id
_entity_poly.type
_entity_poly.pdbx_seq_one_letter_code
_entity_poly.pdbx_strand_id
1 'polypeptide(L)'
;MRASLEHAQGLEQRQQHHPHHGRGSDETHGLDRPPAVEGLLFLAGVHELLDPAPEREHLLAGEGLALDLRDRAEGLGREVLVLEQPEQLDPRDLEDPLALVVGEPLPPRQIWSGPPRGGGPRWRGARDPRRQEGRLVRAGAAAAELLPTPHVVDGQALLAGRALGDGLDGVVTVGAASSRTLDLDLLHADALVSLAIGNLSPGAKLPAPGGFMTRAALLALSLLASGCAVVNSTRAEGAPEIAWQTWSAAAFARAKREDKPILVNVGTQWCHWCHVMDDVTYADPRVRRLIAERYVAIRADAEERPELGERYFNDGWPANVVLSPQGERVLSRPGYWSPDRFLPALRRVVAQLDAGTLRPETRTPAQPAAKSLAEARAKVEAELDRAYDEEHQGWGKGKIKFPWFEALERELRRAWRVPSEAERGQRALRTLLEVEQLLDPVAGGLFQYSDNGAWSSPHYERVMKTQAGVLEAYALAYAQTGGERWRRAASQIARHLTGPLRDPESGFFYASQDADPPPSALEAGLSAEDYYALDAAGRARYMGQPRIDTHRYAEHNGRALAALARLATVKGDTSMLAELSRTARELLRFAERRPGAALRVPHRLKGEKQPLTHLADQVEVARALLWLHVGTSDPTQLEAAFALARGFVAELSDPEGGGFFAHSRDASLAGPLLDRQKPFAENARAALLLLELAAVGGDPSWRTIANRALLAIVTTEELKERAGSLGGALLALDAAVDGVVAISVSGPLEQSQTQALLRAAREVAGGAALVHHVPGGSPRAFVCRGETCSLPTRDPARLAKLLEDFARPGN
;
A
#
# COMPACT_ATOMS: atom_id res chain seq x y z
N MET A 1 -1.68 -0.61 -27.92
CA MET A 1 -1.71 -2.06 -28.20
C MET A 1 -0.32 -2.67 -28.40
N ARG A 2 0.40 -2.53 -29.54
CA ARG A 2 1.70 -3.21 -29.72
C ARG A 2 2.77 -2.74 -28.72
N ALA A 3 3.00 -1.44 -28.60
CA ALA A 3 3.85 -0.86 -27.56
C ALA A 3 3.38 -1.23 -26.13
N SER A 4 2.07 -1.35 -25.91
CA SER A 4 1.47 -1.77 -24.63
C SER A 4 1.83 -3.23 -24.29
N LEU A 5 1.83 -4.12 -25.28
CA LEU A 5 2.27 -5.51 -25.16
C LEU A 5 3.78 -5.60 -24.92
N GLU A 6 4.58 -4.85 -25.67
CA GLU A 6 6.05 -4.81 -25.53
C GLU A 6 6.48 -4.24 -24.17
N HIS A 7 5.79 -3.20 -23.67
CA HIS A 7 5.95 -2.65 -22.31
C HIS A 7 5.50 -3.65 -21.23
N ALA A 8 4.32 -4.27 -21.37
CA ALA A 8 3.84 -5.29 -20.44
C ALA A 8 4.79 -6.50 -20.35
N GLN A 9 5.34 -6.98 -21.48
CA GLN A 9 6.32 -8.07 -21.51
C GLN A 9 7.66 -7.67 -20.89
N GLY A 10 8.11 -6.42 -21.08
CA GLY A 10 9.30 -5.87 -20.43
C GLY A 10 9.17 -5.71 -18.90
N LEU A 11 7.96 -5.43 -18.42
CA LEU A 11 7.64 -5.39 -16.98
C LEU A 11 7.39 -6.80 -16.40
N GLU A 12 6.82 -7.72 -17.18
CA GLU A 12 6.57 -9.11 -16.78
C GLU A 12 7.86 -9.83 -16.33
N GLN A 13 9.02 -9.48 -16.91
CA GLN A 13 10.33 -9.97 -16.43
C GLN A 13 10.71 -9.44 -15.03
N ARG A 14 10.36 -8.18 -14.71
CA ARG A 14 10.71 -7.55 -13.42
C ARG A 14 9.91 -8.14 -12.25
N GLN A 15 8.69 -8.64 -12.49
CA GLN A 15 7.88 -9.31 -11.47
C GLN A 15 8.38 -10.72 -11.09
N GLN A 16 9.21 -11.40 -11.90
CA GLN A 16 9.50 -12.86 -11.82
C GLN A 16 10.17 -13.39 -10.54
N HIS A 17 10.41 -12.57 -9.51
CA HIS A 17 11.01 -13.01 -8.24
C HIS A 17 10.14 -12.56 -7.06
N HIS A 18 9.16 -13.41 -6.72
CA HIS A 18 8.45 -13.41 -5.45
C HIS A 18 8.23 -14.89 -5.04
N PRO A 19 8.78 -15.36 -3.91
CA PRO A 19 8.61 -16.75 -3.49
C PRO A 19 7.25 -16.97 -2.81
N HIS A 20 6.40 -17.79 -3.41
CA HIS A 20 5.26 -18.38 -2.69
C HIS A 20 5.76 -19.60 -1.89
N HIS A 21 5.81 -19.49 -0.56
CA HIS A 21 6.04 -20.65 0.31
C HIS A 21 4.81 -21.56 0.40
N GLY A 22 4.62 -22.40 -0.63
CA GLY A 22 3.72 -23.56 -0.61
C GLY A 22 4.54 -24.84 -0.61
N ARG A 23 4.27 -25.77 0.31
CA ARG A 23 4.95 -27.08 0.32
C ARG A 23 4.46 -27.94 -0.85
N GLY A 24 5.37 -28.29 -1.75
CA GLY A 24 5.17 -29.40 -2.69
C GLY A 24 5.49 -30.74 -2.02
N SER A 25 4.75 -31.78 -2.38
CA SER A 25 5.05 -33.17 -2.08
C SER A 25 5.03 -33.94 -3.41
N ASP A 26 6.18 -34.43 -3.85
CA ASP A 26 6.30 -35.17 -5.11
C ASP A 26 5.98 -36.67 -4.95
N GLU A 27 5.32 -37.22 -5.96
CA GLU A 27 5.41 -38.63 -6.37
C GLU A 27 5.53 -38.69 -7.91
N THR A 28 6.09 -39.77 -8.46
CA THR A 28 7.03 -39.68 -9.60
C THR A 28 6.71 -40.55 -10.84
N HIS A 29 7.53 -40.34 -11.89
CA HIS A 29 7.79 -41.18 -13.09
C HIS A 29 6.95 -40.93 -14.35
N GLY A 30 7.47 -41.16 -15.58
CA GLY A 30 8.79 -41.65 -16.01
C GLY A 30 9.28 -40.97 -17.31
N LEU A 31 10.60 -40.83 -17.54
CA LEU A 31 11.51 -41.78 -18.23
C LEU A 31 11.64 -41.53 -19.75
N ASP A 32 12.80 -41.01 -20.20
CA ASP A 32 13.68 -41.63 -21.21
C ASP A 32 15.01 -40.85 -21.42
N ARG A 33 16.03 -41.51 -22.03
CA ARG A 33 17.45 -41.08 -22.18
C ARG A 33 18.20 -41.99 -23.19
N PRO A 34 19.47 -41.73 -23.58
CA PRO A 34 20.29 -40.50 -23.54
C PRO A 34 20.45 -39.99 -25.00
N PRO A 35 21.62 -39.88 -25.71
CA PRO A 35 23.07 -39.70 -25.38
C PRO A 35 23.39 -38.27 -24.83
N ALA A 36 24.61 -37.77 -24.50
CA ALA A 36 26.03 -38.16 -24.63
C ALA A 36 26.73 -37.86 -25.99
N VAL A 37 27.95 -37.31 -26.11
CA VAL A 37 29.01 -36.85 -25.18
C VAL A 37 29.50 -35.46 -25.68
N GLU A 38 29.87 -34.48 -24.84
CA GLU A 38 31.26 -34.00 -24.56
C GLU A 38 31.19 -32.46 -24.36
N GLY A 39 32.05 -31.73 -23.62
CA GLY A 39 33.22 -32.06 -22.79
C GLY A 39 33.84 -30.80 -22.15
N LEU A 40 35.13 -30.89 -21.76
CA LEU A 40 35.99 -29.88 -21.09
C LEU A 40 35.59 -29.44 -19.65
N LEU A 41 36.57 -29.57 -18.75
CA LEU A 41 36.54 -29.21 -17.34
C LEU A 41 37.99 -28.85 -16.97
N PHE A 42 38.25 -27.74 -16.25
CA PHE A 42 39.57 -27.52 -15.62
C PHE A 42 39.47 -26.62 -14.38
N LEU A 43 40.36 -26.86 -13.42
CA LEU A 43 40.45 -26.17 -12.13
C LEU A 43 41.86 -25.59 -11.92
N ALA A 44 41.93 -24.43 -11.27
CA ALA A 44 43.09 -23.95 -10.51
C ALA A 44 42.57 -22.92 -9.47
N GLY A 45 43.05 -22.87 -8.22
CA GLY A 45 44.18 -23.57 -7.62
C GLY A 45 45.38 -22.63 -7.47
N VAL A 46 45.52 -21.98 -6.31
CA VAL A 46 46.57 -21.00 -6.01
C VAL A 46 47.60 -21.61 -5.07
N HIS A 47 48.89 -21.43 -5.35
CA HIS A 47 49.98 -21.68 -4.40
C HIS A 47 51.25 -20.85 -4.73
N GLU A 48 52.13 -20.75 -3.72
CA GLU A 48 53.51 -20.19 -3.77
C GLU A 48 53.71 -18.66 -3.87
N LEU A 49 53.57 -18.00 -2.72
CA LEU A 49 54.64 -17.28 -2.01
C LEU A 49 55.79 -16.63 -2.83
N LEU A 50 55.76 -15.30 -2.96
CA LEU A 50 56.90 -14.42 -2.65
C LEU A 50 56.38 -13.10 -2.03
N ASP A 51 57.07 -12.62 -0.99
CA ASP A 51 56.75 -11.43 -0.17
C ASP A 51 57.51 -10.18 -0.71
N PRO A 52 57.21 -8.90 -0.36
CA PRO A 52 56.29 -8.45 0.69
C PRO A 52 55.33 -7.26 0.42
N ALA A 53 54.13 -7.37 1.02
CA ALA A 53 53.31 -6.26 1.57
C ALA A 53 52.74 -5.16 0.61
N PRO A 54 51.83 -4.28 1.08
CA PRO A 54 50.50 -4.64 1.60
C PRO A 54 49.33 -3.74 1.10
N GLU A 55 48.10 -4.26 1.09
CA GLU A 55 46.88 -3.69 1.73
C GLU A 55 45.56 -4.19 1.08
N ARG A 56 44.69 -4.82 1.90
CA ARG A 56 43.22 -5.04 1.72
C ARG A 56 42.82 -5.91 0.50
N GLU A 57 41.69 -6.62 0.48
CA GLU A 57 40.46 -6.58 1.27
C GLU A 57 39.72 -7.95 1.29
N HIS A 58 38.64 -8.08 2.08
CA HIS A 58 37.62 -9.17 2.10
C HIS A 58 38.03 -10.65 2.39
N LEU A 59 37.39 -11.25 3.41
CA LEU A 59 36.26 -12.21 3.23
C LEU A 59 35.80 -12.82 4.57
N LEU A 60 34.49 -12.80 4.83
CA LEU A 60 33.82 -13.63 5.84
C LEU A 60 32.49 -14.13 5.28
N ALA A 61 32.48 -15.37 4.80
CA ALA A 61 31.30 -16.07 4.30
C ALA A 61 31.38 -17.55 4.73
N GLY A 62 31.29 -17.79 6.05
CA GLY A 62 31.76 -19.02 6.69
C GLY A 62 30.76 -20.19 6.80
N GLU A 63 29.45 -19.94 6.76
CA GLU A 63 28.42 -20.95 7.07
C GLU A 63 27.56 -21.31 5.86
N GLY A 64 27.00 -20.31 5.17
CA GLY A 64 26.04 -20.53 4.07
C GLY A 64 26.58 -21.32 2.87
N LEU A 65 27.89 -21.24 2.60
CA LEU A 65 28.50 -21.96 1.48
C LEU A 65 28.66 -23.46 1.76
N ALA A 66 28.88 -23.86 3.02
CA ALA A 66 28.97 -25.27 3.41
C ALA A 66 27.60 -25.97 3.29
N LEU A 67 26.52 -25.28 3.70
CA LEU A 67 25.14 -25.75 3.59
C LEU A 67 24.68 -25.89 2.12
N ASP A 68 24.89 -24.87 1.29
CA ASP A 68 24.50 -24.89 -0.13
C ASP A 68 25.27 -25.96 -0.95
N LEU A 69 26.53 -26.25 -0.60
CA LEU A 69 27.28 -27.37 -1.20
C LEU A 69 26.76 -28.75 -0.72
N ARG A 70 26.36 -28.87 0.54
CA ARG A 70 25.79 -30.10 1.10
C ARG A 70 24.44 -30.44 0.47
N ASP A 71 23.48 -29.50 0.47
CA ASP A 71 22.14 -29.70 -0.09
C ASP A 71 22.21 -30.08 -1.59
N ARG A 72 23.17 -29.52 -2.34
CA ARG A 72 23.41 -29.87 -3.75
C ARG A 72 24.01 -31.25 -3.95
N ALA A 73 24.84 -31.73 -3.02
CA ALA A 73 25.44 -33.07 -3.09
C ALA A 73 24.43 -34.17 -2.69
N GLU A 74 23.67 -33.95 -1.61
CA GLU A 74 22.56 -34.83 -1.20
C GLU A 74 21.47 -34.86 -2.30
N GLY A 75 21.14 -33.71 -2.89
CA GLY A 75 20.22 -33.60 -4.04
C GLY A 75 20.70 -34.25 -5.34
N LEU A 76 21.97 -34.66 -5.43
CA LEU A 76 22.52 -35.47 -6.52
C LEU A 76 22.64 -36.96 -6.18
N GLY A 77 22.12 -37.39 -5.02
CA GLY A 77 22.14 -38.79 -4.58
C GLY A 77 23.54 -39.30 -4.26
N ARG A 78 24.43 -38.44 -3.76
CA ARG A 78 25.81 -38.79 -3.38
C ARG A 78 26.00 -38.73 -1.87
N GLU A 79 26.88 -39.59 -1.37
CA GLU A 79 27.24 -39.64 0.04
C GLU A 79 28.22 -38.51 0.39
N VAL A 80 27.98 -37.83 1.52
CA VAL A 80 28.73 -36.65 1.97
C VAL A 80 29.25 -36.90 3.38
N LEU A 81 30.57 -36.86 3.55
CA LEU A 81 31.23 -37.09 4.84
C LEU A 81 31.66 -35.75 5.45
N VAL A 82 30.83 -35.26 6.37
CA VAL A 82 31.15 -34.07 7.18
C VAL A 82 31.98 -34.51 8.39
N LEU A 83 33.13 -33.86 8.60
CA LEU A 83 34.10 -34.24 9.64
C LEU A 83 34.53 -33.03 10.46
N GLU A 84 34.38 -33.11 11.78
CA GLU A 84 34.76 -32.03 12.71
C GLU A 84 36.28 -31.80 12.80
N GLN A 85 37.10 -32.78 12.39
CA GLN A 85 38.58 -32.71 12.40
C GLN A 85 39.15 -33.42 11.16
N PRO A 86 39.30 -32.72 10.00
CA PRO A 86 39.72 -33.32 8.74
C PRO A 86 41.10 -34.01 8.77
N GLU A 87 42.03 -33.50 9.58
CA GLU A 87 43.39 -34.05 9.76
C GLU A 87 43.48 -35.46 10.40
N GLN A 88 42.36 -36.13 10.69
CA GLN A 88 42.35 -37.50 11.22
C GLN A 88 41.99 -38.60 10.19
N LEU A 89 41.72 -38.27 8.93
CA LEU A 89 41.34 -39.24 7.90
C LEU A 89 42.56 -39.98 7.30
N ASP A 90 42.56 -41.31 7.29
CA ASP A 90 43.48 -42.09 6.43
C ASP A 90 42.88 -42.20 5.02
N PRO A 91 43.57 -41.78 3.94
CA PRO A 91 43.03 -41.85 2.57
C PRO A 91 42.72 -43.26 2.07
N ARG A 92 43.11 -44.31 2.79
CA ARG A 92 42.85 -45.71 2.44
C ARG A 92 41.50 -46.25 2.93
N ASP A 93 40.82 -45.51 3.81
CA ASP A 93 39.48 -45.88 4.31
C ASP A 93 38.34 -45.36 3.41
N LEU A 94 38.67 -44.69 2.29
CA LEU A 94 37.72 -44.25 1.26
C LEU A 94 37.69 -45.24 0.08
N GLU A 95 36.72 -46.15 0.07
CA GLU A 95 36.56 -47.14 -1.03
C GLU A 95 35.85 -46.58 -2.29
N ASP A 96 35.27 -45.38 -2.25
CA ASP A 96 34.63 -44.71 -3.41
C ASP A 96 35.36 -43.39 -3.79
N PRO A 97 35.77 -43.20 -5.07
CA PRO A 97 36.54 -42.05 -5.52
C PRO A 97 35.75 -40.72 -5.68
N LEU A 98 34.51 -40.62 -5.19
CA LEU A 98 33.65 -39.43 -5.38
C LEU A 98 33.09 -38.77 -4.10
N ALA A 99 33.59 -39.15 -2.92
CA ALA A 99 33.21 -38.51 -1.65
C ALA A 99 33.64 -37.02 -1.57
N LEU A 100 32.77 -36.17 -1.01
CA LEU A 100 33.07 -34.76 -0.72
C LEU A 100 33.28 -34.57 0.79
N VAL A 101 34.39 -33.95 1.19
CA VAL A 101 34.72 -33.64 2.59
C VAL A 101 34.55 -32.14 2.85
N VAL A 102 33.86 -31.79 3.92
CA VAL A 102 33.64 -30.40 4.37
C VAL A 102 33.96 -30.32 5.87
N GLY A 103 34.70 -29.28 6.26
CA GLY A 103 35.07 -28.99 7.66
C GLY A 103 34.65 -27.57 8.06
N GLU A 104 34.22 -27.42 9.31
CA GLU A 104 33.69 -26.16 9.87
C GLU A 104 34.82 -25.21 10.34
N PRO A 105 34.63 -23.88 10.27
CA PRO A 105 35.60 -22.92 10.79
C PRO A 105 35.60 -22.88 12.33
N LEU A 106 36.76 -23.12 12.95
CA LEU A 106 36.91 -23.03 14.41
C LEU A 106 36.56 -21.63 14.94
N PRO A 107 35.81 -21.52 16.07
CA PRO A 107 35.45 -20.23 16.64
C PRO A 107 36.69 -19.48 17.17
N PRO A 108 36.68 -18.13 17.15
CA PRO A 108 37.83 -17.33 17.55
C PRO A 108 38.22 -17.58 19.01
N ARG A 109 39.50 -17.89 19.23
CA ARG A 109 40.05 -18.23 20.56
C ARG A 109 39.79 -17.10 21.56
N GLN A 110 39.08 -17.43 22.64
CA GLN A 110 39.01 -16.56 23.82
C GLN A 110 40.42 -16.28 24.36
N ILE A 111 40.75 -15.01 24.59
CA ILE A 111 41.96 -14.62 25.32
C ILE A 111 41.77 -15.05 26.78
N TRP A 112 42.64 -15.94 27.24
CA TRP A 112 42.62 -16.47 28.60
C TRP A 112 42.76 -15.36 29.66
N SER A 113 41.88 -15.35 30.65
CA SER A 113 42.04 -14.58 31.89
C SER A 113 42.22 -15.52 33.09
N GLY A 114 43.19 -15.22 33.95
CA GLY A 114 43.66 -16.13 35.00
C GLY A 114 42.73 -16.25 36.22
N PRO A 115 42.87 -17.33 37.02
CA PRO A 115 41.96 -17.64 38.13
C PRO A 115 42.15 -16.73 39.38
N PRO A 116 41.11 -16.60 40.23
CA PRO A 116 41.06 -15.57 41.27
C PRO A 116 41.66 -16.00 42.62
N ARG A 117 42.35 -15.08 43.32
CA ARG A 117 42.67 -15.19 44.77
C ARG A 117 42.74 -13.84 45.50
N GLY A 118 41.81 -13.63 46.43
CA GLY A 118 42.08 -13.13 47.79
C GLY A 118 42.24 -11.62 48.05
N GLY A 119 41.54 -11.14 49.10
CA GLY A 119 42.01 -10.02 49.93
C GLY A 119 41.35 -8.65 49.71
N GLY A 120 40.57 -8.20 50.71
CA GLY A 120 40.43 -6.76 51.01
C GLY A 120 41.43 -6.34 52.12
N PRO A 121 41.20 -5.24 52.88
CA PRO A 121 40.04 -4.34 52.82
C PRO A 121 40.33 -2.82 52.96
N ARG A 122 39.32 -1.98 52.67
CA ARG A 122 39.10 -0.59 53.15
C ARG A 122 40.16 0.50 52.85
N TRP A 123 39.70 1.70 52.51
CA TRP A 123 39.73 2.88 53.40
C TRP A 123 38.78 3.99 52.90
N ARG A 124 38.56 5.04 53.71
CA ARG A 124 37.76 6.24 53.38
C ARG A 124 38.70 7.46 53.29
N GLY A 125 38.38 8.47 52.48
CA GLY A 125 39.03 9.78 52.60
C GLY A 125 38.71 10.77 51.47
N ALA A 126 37.99 11.84 51.79
CA ALA A 126 37.72 12.95 50.86
C ALA A 126 38.91 13.92 50.73
N ARG A 127 39.01 14.63 49.59
CA ARG A 127 39.25 16.10 49.45
C ARG A 127 39.88 16.51 48.09
N ASP A 128 39.18 17.40 47.40
CA ASP A 128 39.61 18.43 46.43
C ASP A 128 40.58 19.46 47.12
N PRO A 129 41.39 20.36 46.47
CA PRO A 129 41.44 20.77 45.03
C PRO A 129 42.83 20.98 44.35
N ARG A 130 42.86 21.20 43.01
CA ARG A 130 43.23 22.49 42.32
C ARG A 130 43.71 22.37 40.84
N ARG A 131 43.18 23.28 39.98
CA ARG A 131 43.75 23.96 38.77
C ARG A 131 44.50 23.13 37.71
N GLN A 132 44.21 23.24 36.41
CA GLN A 132 44.25 24.45 35.54
C GLN A 132 42.97 24.56 34.69
N GLU A 133 42.30 25.71 34.54
CA GLU A 133 42.65 27.00 33.88
C GLU A 133 42.53 27.01 32.34
N GLY A 134 41.46 27.65 31.87
CA GLY A 134 41.17 28.00 30.47
C GLY A 134 39.95 28.94 30.42
N ARG A 135 40.10 30.16 29.90
CA ARG A 135 39.05 31.21 29.88
C ARG A 135 38.63 31.54 28.44
N LEU A 136 37.34 31.84 28.25
CA LEU A 136 36.78 32.97 27.47
C LEU A 136 35.24 32.95 27.65
N VAL A 137 34.69 33.76 28.56
CA VAL A 137 34.04 35.08 28.32
C VAL A 137 32.71 35.00 27.56
N ARG A 138 31.63 35.43 28.22
CA ARG A 138 30.31 35.73 27.63
C ARG A 138 30.26 37.18 27.14
N ALA A 139 29.49 37.42 26.08
CA ALA A 139 28.83 38.70 25.78
C ALA A 139 27.50 38.43 25.04
N GLY A 140 26.63 39.42 24.91
CA GLY A 140 25.37 39.32 24.17
C GLY A 140 24.65 40.66 24.03
N ALA A 141 23.46 40.63 23.41
CA ALA A 141 22.51 41.72 23.15
C ALA A 141 22.79 42.66 21.94
N ALA A 142 22.01 42.41 20.87
CA ALA A 142 20.98 43.31 20.30
C ALA A 142 21.29 44.49 19.33
N ALA A 143 20.41 44.55 18.31
CA ALA A 143 19.76 45.73 17.69
C ALA A 143 20.33 46.38 16.39
N ALA A 144 19.41 47.11 15.70
CA ALA A 144 19.47 47.80 14.40
C ALA A 144 19.66 46.88 13.16
N GLU A 145 18.70 46.67 12.24
CA GLU A 145 17.82 47.55 11.42
C GLU A 145 18.44 48.03 10.10
N LEU A 146 17.79 47.68 8.97
CA LEU A 146 17.21 48.62 7.99
C LEU A 146 16.45 47.88 6.87
N LEU A 147 15.30 48.42 6.47
CA LEU A 147 14.54 48.08 5.25
C LEU A 147 14.73 49.20 4.20
N PRO A 148 14.44 48.99 2.90
CA PRO A 148 13.08 49.31 2.44
C PRO A 148 12.52 48.43 1.30
N THR A 149 11.20 48.45 1.16
CA THR A 149 10.44 48.10 -0.07
C THR A 149 9.90 49.37 -0.74
N PRO A 150 9.59 49.37 -2.05
CA PRO A 150 8.16 49.51 -2.44
C PRO A 150 7.75 48.76 -3.73
N HIS A 151 6.56 49.09 -4.25
CA HIS A 151 5.68 48.28 -5.12
C HIS A 151 5.83 48.47 -6.67
N VAL A 152 5.58 47.37 -7.40
CA VAL A 152 4.61 47.15 -8.52
C VAL A 152 4.36 48.25 -9.58
N VAL A 153 4.44 47.88 -10.89
CA VAL A 153 3.41 48.05 -11.97
C VAL A 153 3.89 47.42 -13.31
N ASP A 154 2.95 47.14 -14.23
CA ASP A 154 3.06 46.47 -15.55
C ASP A 154 4.13 46.98 -16.55
N GLY A 155 4.43 46.17 -17.58
CA GLY A 155 5.05 46.67 -18.82
C GLY A 155 5.51 45.60 -19.84
N GLN A 156 4.89 45.55 -21.02
CA GLN A 156 5.07 44.56 -22.10
C GLN A 156 6.49 44.32 -22.65
N ALA A 157 6.64 43.15 -23.28
CA ALA A 157 7.82 42.61 -23.97
C ALA A 157 8.44 43.49 -25.09
N LEU A 158 9.70 43.21 -25.41
CA LEU A 158 10.28 43.41 -26.75
C LEU A 158 11.37 42.36 -27.06
N LEU A 159 11.71 42.21 -28.34
CA LEU A 159 12.50 41.12 -28.93
C LEU A 159 13.92 41.57 -29.38
N ALA A 160 14.72 40.57 -29.77
CA ALA A 160 16.10 40.65 -30.32
C ALA A 160 17.22 40.91 -29.28
N GLY A 161 18.45 40.40 -29.48
CA GLY A 161 18.92 39.45 -30.50
C GLY A 161 20.42 39.61 -30.82
N ARG A 162 21.05 38.54 -31.37
CA ARG A 162 22.51 38.35 -31.61
C ARG A 162 23.35 37.99 -30.36
N ALA A 163 24.54 37.38 -30.49
CA ALA A 163 25.09 36.40 -31.45
C ALA A 163 26.52 35.95 -31.03
N LEU A 164 26.92 34.75 -31.47
CA LEU A 164 28.31 34.24 -31.59
C LEU A 164 29.12 33.95 -30.30
N GLY A 165 30.03 32.99 -30.41
CA GLY A 165 30.86 32.43 -29.34
C GLY A 165 31.16 30.94 -29.64
N ASP A 166 32.33 30.67 -30.22
CA ASP A 166 32.58 29.43 -30.97
C ASP A 166 33.13 28.24 -30.15
N GLY A 167 32.73 27.04 -30.55
CA GLY A 167 33.63 25.92 -30.90
C GLY A 167 34.35 25.12 -29.81
N LEU A 168 34.23 23.79 -29.89
CA LEU A 168 35.36 22.89 -30.21
C LEU A 168 34.88 21.47 -30.58
N ASP A 169 35.71 20.73 -31.31
CA ASP A 169 35.33 19.51 -32.04
C ASP A 169 35.39 18.20 -31.24
N GLY A 170 34.62 17.20 -31.71
CA GLY A 170 34.70 15.80 -31.27
C GLY A 170 34.22 14.86 -32.38
N VAL A 171 35.14 14.07 -32.96
CA VAL A 171 34.93 13.36 -34.24
C VAL A 171 34.23 12.01 -34.07
N VAL A 172 33.28 11.72 -34.97
CA VAL A 172 32.60 10.43 -35.12
C VAL A 172 33.52 9.40 -35.81
N THR A 173 33.55 8.17 -35.29
CA THR A 173 34.06 6.99 -36.00
C THR A 173 32.98 5.92 -36.13
N VAL A 174 32.86 5.33 -37.32
CA VAL A 174 31.96 4.21 -37.62
C VAL A 174 32.80 3.03 -38.07
N GLY A 175 32.67 1.90 -37.37
CA GLY A 175 33.30 0.62 -37.71
C GLY A 175 32.25 -0.41 -38.15
N ALA A 176 32.58 -1.25 -39.13
CA ALA A 176 31.59 -2.06 -39.84
C ALA A 176 31.40 -3.49 -39.31
N ALA A 177 30.23 -4.02 -39.64
CA ALA A 177 29.66 -5.34 -39.37
C ALA A 177 30.59 -6.57 -39.35
N SER A 178 30.16 -7.57 -38.57
CA SER A 178 30.26 -8.99 -38.94
C SER A 178 28.89 -9.66 -38.79
N SER A 179 28.69 -10.84 -39.39
CA SER A 179 27.36 -11.34 -39.77
C SER A 179 26.90 -12.58 -39.00
N ARG A 180 25.57 -12.79 -38.99
CA ARG A 180 24.95 -14.11 -39.15
C ARG A 180 23.52 -14.01 -39.69
N THR A 181 23.07 -15.10 -40.30
CA THR A 181 21.83 -15.24 -41.07
C THR A 181 20.59 -15.41 -40.19
N LEU A 182 19.43 -15.04 -40.73
CA LEU A 182 18.11 -15.39 -40.18
C LEU A 182 17.16 -15.65 -41.37
N ASP A 183 16.34 -16.69 -41.25
CA ASP A 183 15.55 -17.24 -42.37
C ASP A 183 14.40 -16.35 -42.86
N LEU A 184 14.03 -16.58 -44.12
CA LEU A 184 12.85 -16.01 -44.76
C LEU A 184 11.63 -16.89 -44.51
N ASP A 185 10.64 -16.40 -43.76
CA ASP A 185 9.27 -16.86 -43.92
C ASP A 185 8.22 -15.78 -43.56
N LEU A 186 7.02 -15.92 -44.13
CA LEU A 186 5.79 -15.19 -43.80
C LEU A 186 5.82 -13.64 -43.84
N LEU A 187 5.79 -13.10 -45.07
CA LEU A 187 5.20 -11.77 -45.36
C LEU A 187 3.84 -11.94 -46.07
N HIS A 188 2.81 -11.23 -45.61
CA HIS A 188 1.51 -11.04 -46.30
C HIS A 188 0.86 -9.72 -45.83
N ALA A 189 0.20 -9.00 -46.75
CA ALA A 189 -0.77 -7.90 -46.54
C ALA A 189 -0.42 -6.86 -45.44
N ASP A 190 -0.02 -5.62 -45.71
CA ASP A 190 -0.68 -4.66 -46.60
C ASP A 190 0.22 -3.45 -46.93
N ALA A 191 0.59 -3.28 -48.21
CA ALA A 191 1.05 -2.01 -48.80
C ALA A 191 1.20 -2.12 -50.32
N LEU A 192 0.22 -1.65 -51.12
CA LEU A 192 0.44 -1.23 -52.51
C LEU A 192 -0.76 -0.46 -53.13
N VAL A 193 -1.11 0.69 -52.56
CA VAL A 193 -2.02 1.67 -53.19
C VAL A 193 -1.28 2.98 -53.45
N SER A 194 -0.44 3.02 -54.49
CA SER A 194 -0.02 4.21 -55.26
C SER A 194 1.12 3.89 -56.23
N LEU A 195 0.82 3.49 -57.48
CA LEU A 195 1.72 3.60 -58.66
C LEU A 195 1.06 3.17 -59.98
N ALA A 196 -0.05 3.82 -60.38
CA ALA A 196 -0.76 3.49 -61.64
C ALA A 196 -1.56 4.65 -62.28
N ILE A 197 -1.15 5.91 -62.11
CA ILE A 197 -1.78 7.05 -62.80
C ILE A 197 -0.69 7.90 -63.49
N GLY A 198 -0.59 7.76 -64.81
CA GLY A 198 0.28 8.55 -65.67
C GLY A 198 0.05 8.19 -67.14
N ASN A 199 -0.11 9.20 -68.00
CA ASN A 199 -0.23 9.10 -69.47
C ASN A 199 -1.48 8.39 -70.03
N LEU A 200 -2.61 9.10 -70.09
CA LEU A 200 -3.52 9.03 -71.23
C LEU A 200 -4.02 10.44 -71.63
N SER A 201 -3.83 10.80 -72.90
CA SER A 201 -4.40 12.00 -73.52
C SER A 201 -5.81 11.73 -74.06
N PRO A 202 -6.71 12.74 -74.17
CA PRO A 202 -8.13 12.52 -74.41
C PRO A 202 -8.46 12.17 -75.88
N GLY A 203 -9.26 11.11 -76.10
CA GLY A 203 -9.48 10.55 -77.45
C GLY A 203 -10.75 9.70 -77.66
N ALA A 204 -11.93 10.26 -77.41
CA ALA A 204 -13.22 10.00 -78.10
C ALA A 204 -13.74 8.56 -78.44
N LYS A 205 -15.00 8.33 -78.03
CA LYS A 205 -16.06 7.48 -78.65
C LYS A 205 -16.03 5.94 -78.51
N LEU A 206 -17.09 5.44 -77.86
CA LEU A 206 -17.67 4.09 -78.05
C LEU A 206 -18.36 3.96 -79.42
N PRO A 207 -18.40 2.72 -79.95
CA PRO A 207 -19.62 2.21 -80.58
C PRO A 207 -20.04 0.83 -80.04
N ALA A 208 -21.30 0.47 -80.31
CA ALA A 208 -21.93 -0.84 -80.02
C ALA A 208 -23.00 -1.10 -81.10
N PRO A 209 -23.71 -2.25 -81.13
CA PRO A 209 -23.32 -3.62 -80.77
C PRO A 209 -23.58 -4.64 -81.92
N GLY A 210 -23.04 -5.86 -81.82
CA GLY A 210 -23.44 -7.00 -82.64
C GLY A 210 -22.44 -8.16 -82.61
N GLY A 211 -22.82 -9.44 -82.57
CA GLY A 211 -24.17 -10.00 -82.45
C GLY A 211 -24.13 -11.49 -82.06
N PHE A 212 -25.26 -12.01 -81.57
CA PHE A 212 -25.56 -13.40 -81.20
C PHE A 212 -24.62 -14.51 -81.72
N MET A 213 -23.83 -15.15 -80.83
CA MET A 213 -23.43 -16.58 -80.89
C MET A 213 -22.70 -17.11 -79.62
N THR A 214 -23.08 -16.72 -78.39
CA THR A 214 -22.49 -17.30 -77.15
C THR A 214 -23.40 -17.20 -75.90
N ARG A 215 -24.61 -17.80 -75.93
CA ARG A 215 -25.46 -17.91 -74.72
C ARG A 215 -25.62 -19.32 -74.13
N ALA A 216 -25.20 -20.37 -74.82
CA ALA A 216 -25.18 -21.73 -74.27
C ALA A 216 -23.97 -21.99 -73.34
N ALA A 217 -22.78 -21.48 -73.69
CA ALA A 217 -21.54 -21.77 -72.96
C ALA A 217 -21.45 -21.13 -71.56
N LEU A 218 -22.17 -20.03 -71.31
CA LEU A 218 -22.10 -19.27 -70.06
C LEU A 218 -23.09 -19.72 -68.98
N LEU A 219 -24.16 -20.46 -69.34
CA LEU A 219 -25.03 -21.11 -68.33
C LEU A 219 -24.40 -22.36 -67.72
N ALA A 220 -23.54 -23.06 -68.46
CA ALA A 220 -22.86 -24.27 -67.97
C ALA A 220 -21.84 -23.96 -66.84
N LEU A 221 -21.10 -22.84 -66.94
CA LEU A 221 -20.15 -22.43 -65.89
C LEU A 221 -20.81 -21.81 -64.66
N SER A 222 -22.00 -21.21 -64.80
CA SER A 222 -22.69 -20.57 -63.67
C SER A 222 -23.42 -21.56 -62.77
N LEU A 223 -23.89 -22.70 -63.29
CA LEU A 223 -24.57 -23.72 -62.48
C LEU A 223 -23.61 -24.67 -61.73
N LEU A 224 -22.36 -24.85 -62.18
CA LEU A 224 -21.35 -25.60 -61.42
C LEU A 224 -20.69 -24.78 -60.30
N ALA A 225 -20.77 -23.44 -60.36
CA ALA A 225 -20.28 -22.55 -59.31
C ALA A 225 -21.23 -22.45 -58.09
N SER A 226 -22.46 -23.00 -58.16
CA SER A 226 -23.46 -22.93 -57.09
C SER A 226 -23.62 -24.24 -56.29
N GLY A 227 -22.87 -25.30 -56.62
CA GLY A 227 -23.04 -26.63 -56.00
C GLY A 227 -22.20 -26.92 -54.75
N CYS A 228 -21.02 -26.32 -54.61
CA CYS A 228 -20.00 -26.72 -53.63
C CYS A 228 -19.44 -25.55 -52.80
N ALA A 229 -20.32 -24.70 -52.24
CA ALA A 229 -19.92 -23.58 -51.38
C ALA A 229 -20.88 -23.32 -50.21
N VAL A 230 -21.53 -24.36 -49.67
CA VAL A 230 -22.16 -24.33 -48.34
C VAL A 230 -21.34 -25.19 -47.35
N VAL A 231 -20.01 -25.00 -47.40
CA VAL A 231 -19.27 -24.95 -46.13
C VAL A 231 -19.77 -23.70 -45.44
N ASN A 232 -20.28 -23.80 -44.21
CA ASN A 232 -20.59 -22.61 -43.43
C ASN A 232 -19.32 -21.76 -43.33
N SER A 233 -19.30 -20.63 -44.03
CA SER A 233 -18.48 -19.51 -43.61
C SER A 233 -19.10 -18.97 -42.33
N THR A 234 -18.83 -19.66 -41.22
CA THR A 234 -18.73 -19.00 -39.94
C THR A 234 -17.75 -17.86 -40.14
N ARG A 235 -18.29 -16.65 -40.35
CA ARG A 235 -17.62 -15.43 -39.92
C ARG A 235 -17.03 -15.75 -38.55
N ALA A 236 -15.83 -15.26 -38.29
CA ALA A 236 -15.34 -15.19 -36.93
C ALA A 236 -16.27 -14.23 -36.17
N GLU A 237 -17.37 -14.75 -35.64
CA GLU A 237 -18.11 -14.11 -34.57
C GLU A 237 -17.09 -13.86 -33.47
N GLY A 238 -16.81 -12.58 -33.22
CA GLY A 238 -15.89 -12.17 -32.17
C GLY A 238 -16.31 -12.86 -30.88
N ALA A 239 -15.35 -13.43 -30.16
CA ALA A 239 -15.68 -14.21 -28.97
C ALA A 239 -16.56 -13.36 -28.04
N PRO A 240 -17.71 -13.90 -27.59
CA PRO A 240 -18.76 -13.11 -26.97
C PRO A 240 -18.21 -12.35 -25.78
N GLU A 241 -18.68 -11.12 -25.60
CA GLU A 241 -18.28 -10.31 -24.44
C GLU A 241 -18.67 -11.02 -23.15
N ILE A 242 -17.84 -10.83 -22.12
CA ILE A 242 -18.06 -11.48 -20.83
C ILE A 242 -19.32 -10.86 -20.21
N ALA A 243 -20.35 -11.68 -20.02
CA ALA A 243 -21.60 -11.31 -19.38
C ALA A 243 -21.41 -11.14 -17.85
N TRP A 244 -20.65 -10.09 -17.48
CA TRP A 244 -20.40 -9.69 -16.10
C TRP A 244 -21.72 -9.40 -15.38
N GLN A 245 -21.95 -10.09 -14.26
CA GLN A 245 -23.10 -9.88 -13.39
C GLN A 245 -22.66 -9.16 -12.10
N THR A 246 -23.58 -8.45 -11.46
CA THR A 246 -23.36 -7.89 -10.12
C THR A 246 -23.44 -8.98 -9.05
N TRP A 247 -22.69 -8.80 -7.96
CA TRP A 247 -22.74 -9.72 -6.81
C TRP A 247 -24.15 -9.77 -6.22
N SER A 248 -24.85 -10.89 -6.42
CA SER A 248 -26.26 -11.04 -6.11
C SER A 248 -26.64 -12.51 -5.87
N ALA A 249 -27.66 -12.76 -5.05
CA ALA A 249 -28.20 -14.11 -4.82
C ALA A 249 -28.63 -14.81 -6.13
N ALA A 250 -29.08 -14.05 -7.13
CA ALA A 250 -29.43 -14.56 -8.45
C ALA A 250 -28.23 -15.17 -9.18
N ALA A 251 -27.04 -14.56 -9.11
CA ALA A 251 -25.81 -15.06 -9.73
C ALA A 251 -25.33 -16.37 -9.07
N PHE A 252 -25.32 -16.43 -7.73
CA PHE A 252 -24.99 -17.68 -7.00
C PHE A 252 -26.00 -18.79 -7.27
N ALA A 253 -27.31 -18.48 -7.27
CA ALA A 253 -28.34 -19.45 -7.62
C ALA A 253 -28.25 -19.90 -9.09
N ARG A 254 -27.76 -19.05 -10.01
CA ARG A 254 -27.49 -19.40 -11.41
C ARG A 254 -26.31 -20.36 -11.52
N ALA A 255 -25.19 -20.07 -10.87
CA ALA A 255 -24.00 -20.92 -10.86
C ALA A 255 -24.32 -22.35 -10.38
N LYS A 256 -25.08 -22.46 -9.28
CA LYS A 256 -25.57 -23.74 -8.73
C LYS A 256 -26.56 -24.48 -9.64
N ARG A 257 -27.31 -23.79 -10.52
CA ARG A 257 -28.25 -24.42 -11.48
C ARG A 257 -27.58 -24.86 -12.78
N GLU A 258 -26.58 -24.12 -13.24
CA GLU A 258 -25.80 -24.44 -14.45
C GLU A 258 -24.59 -25.36 -14.16
N ASP A 259 -24.35 -25.68 -12.88
CA ASP A 259 -23.16 -26.35 -12.34
C ASP A 259 -21.85 -25.76 -12.87
N LYS A 260 -21.75 -24.42 -12.78
CA LYS A 260 -20.61 -23.64 -13.28
C LYS A 260 -19.81 -22.99 -12.14
N PRO A 261 -18.47 -22.98 -12.20
CA PRO A 261 -17.65 -22.18 -11.31
C PRO A 261 -17.95 -20.68 -11.50
N ILE A 262 -17.77 -19.92 -10.44
CA ILE A 262 -17.99 -18.47 -10.42
C ILE A 262 -16.63 -17.80 -10.56
N LEU A 263 -16.40 -17.05 -11.65
CA LEU A 263 -15.26 -16.15 -11.75
C LEU A 263 -15.66 -14.82 -11.13
N VAL A 264 -15.03 -14.46 -10.02
CA VAL A 264 -15.16 -13.15 -9.37
C VAL A 264 -13.93 -12.33 -9.72
N ASN A 265 -14.15 -11.20 -10.39
CA ASN A 265 -13.16 -10.13 -10.49
C ASN A 265 -13.58 -9.00 -9.54
N VAL A 266 -12.69 -8.60 -8.64
CA VAL A 266 -12.85 -7.39 -7.82
C VAL A 266 -11.68 -6.45 -8.10
N GLY A 267 -11.96 -5.18 -8.39
CA GLY A 267 -10.95 -4.16 -8.66
C GLY A 267 -11.36 -2.81 -8.09
N THR A 268 -10.71 -1.73 -8.52
CA THR A 268 -11.05 -0.34 -8.15
C THR A 268 -10.88 0.58 -9.36
N GLN A 269 -11.57 1.72 -9.38
CA GLN A 269 -11.47 2.69 -10.47
C GLN A 269 -10.06 3.27 -10.71
N TRP A 270 -9.19 3.27 -9.70
CA TRP A 270 -7.84 3.85 -9.80
C TRP A 270 -6.74 2.87 -10.19
N CYS A 271 -7.03 1.57 -10.17
CA CYS A 271 -6.03 0.50 -10.26
C CYS A 271 -5.54 0.30 -11.69
N HIS A 272 -4.31 0.73 -12.01
CA HIS A 272 -3.75 0.58 -13.36
C HIS A 272 -3.75 -0.88 -13.84
N TRP A 273 -3.32 -1.82 -12.98
CA TRP A 273 -3.33 -3.25 -13.28
C TRP A 273 -4.72 -3.84 -13.52
N CYS A 274 -5.79 -3.18 -13.07
CA CYS A 274 -7.16 -3.55 -13.35
C CYS A 274 -7.54 -3.19 -14.79
N HIS A 275 -7.13 -2.01 -15.28
CA HIS A 275 -7.29 -1.63 -16.70
C HIS A 275 -6.47 -2.53 -17.63
N VAL A 276 -5.20 -2.83 -17.28
CA VAL A 276 -4.35 -3.76 -18.05
C VAL A 276 -4.96 -5.17 -18.11
N MET A 277 -5.58 -5.65 -17.03
CA MET A 277 -6.29 -6.94 -17.01
C MET A 277 -7.52 -6.94 -17.93
N ASP A 278 -8.25 -5.82 -18.03
CA ASP A 278 -9.36 -5.66 -18.96
C ASP A 278 -8.91 -5.63 -20.43
N ASP A 279 -8.01 -4.69 -20.76
CA ASP A 279 -7.57 -4.39 -22.13
C ASP A 279 -6.72 -5.49 -22.77
N VAL A 280 -6.09 -6.34 -21.96
CA VAL A 280 -5.25 -7.46 -22.45
C VAL A 280 -5.91 -8.81 -22.20
N THR A 281 -6.29 -9.13 -20.96
CA THR A 281 -6.68 -10.49 -20.58
C THR A 281 -8.17 -10.77 -20.74
N TYR A 282 -9.05 -9.85 -20.35
CA TYR A 282 -10.48 -9.97 -20.64
C TYR A 282 -10.83 -9.51 -22.08
N ALA A 283 -9.88 -8.92 -22.80
CA ALA A 283 -9.95 -8.72 -24.25
C ALA A 283 -9.68 -10.00 -25.06
N ASP A 284 -8.83 -10.92 -24.58
CA ASP A 284 -8.39 -12.09 -25.34
C ASP A 284 -9.58 -13.01 -25.75
N PRO A 285 -9.79 -13.28 -27.05
CA PRO A 285 -10.92 -14.09 -27.52
C PRO A 285 -10.98 -15.54 -26.98
N ARG A 286 -9.84 -16.10 -26.57
CA ARG A 286 -9.73 -17.45 -25.97
C ARG A 286 -10.22 -17.42 -24.53
N VAL A 287 -9.89 -16.36 -23.79
CA VAL A 287 -10.33 -16.11 -22.41
C VAL A 287 -11.83 -15.79 -22.38
N ARG A 288 -12.27 -14.83 -23.22
CA ARG A 288 -13.70 -14.46 -23.38
C ARG A 288 -14.58 -15.68 -23.61
N ARG A 289 -14.22 -16.51 -24.59
CA ARG A 289 -14.97 -17.73 -24.97
C ARG A 289 -15.09 -18.72 -23.81
N LEU A 290 -13.98 -19.05 -23.13
CA LEU A 290 -14.00 -19.97 -22.00
C LEU A 290 -14.89 -19.46 -20.85
N ILE A 291 -14.84 -18.16 -20.56
CA ILE A 291 -15.65 -17.55 -19.50
C ILE A 291 -17.14 -17.59 -19.88
N ALA A 292 -17.51 -17.19 -21.09
CA ALA A 292 -18.90 -17.20 -21.55
C ALA A 292 -19.51 -18.62 -21.59
N GLU A 293 -18.74 -19.63 -22.02
CA GLU A 293 -19.19 -21.01 -22.11
C GLU A 293 -19.25 -21.70 -20.73
N ARG A 294 -18.19 -21.59 -19.92
CA ARG A 294 -17.96 -22.43 -18.73
C ARG A 294 -18.11 -21.74 -17.38
N TYR A 295 -18.26 -20.42 -17.30
CA TYR A 295 -18.30 -19.70 -16.01
C TYR A 295 -19.58 -18.88 -15.79
N VAL A 296 -19.86 -18.58 -14.52
CA VAL A 296 -20.68 -17.43 -14.13
C VAL A 296 -19.72 -16.29 -13.75
N ALA A 297 -19.65 -15.25 -14.57
CA ALA A 297 -18.79 -14.09 -14.33
C ALA A 297 -19.48 -13.07 -13.43
N ILE A 298 -18.83 -12.68 -12.33
CA ILE A 298 -19.24 -11.60 -11.41
C ILE A 298 -18.13 -10.55 -11.39
N ARG A 299 -18.52 -9.27 -11.49
CA ARG A 299 -17.61 -8.13 -11.29
C ARG A 299 -18.11 -7.26 -10.15
N ALA A 300 -17.18 -6.71 -9.38
CA ALA A 300 -17.44 -5.68 -8.38
C ALA A 300 -16.28 -4.68 -8.30
N ASP A 301 -16.60 -3.46 -7.88
CA ASP A 301 -15.59 -2.49 -7.45
C ASP A 301 -15.51 -2.51 -5.90
N ALA A 302 -14.30 -2.57 -5.35
CA ALA A 302 -14.02 -2.73 -3.93
C ALA A 302 -14.31 -1.46 -3.11
N GLU A 303 -14.27 -0.28 -3.72
CA GLU A 303 -14.66 0.97 -3.06
C GLU A 303 -16.17 1.20 -3.21
N GLU A 304 -16.80 0.71 -4.28
CA GLU A 304 -18.27 0.73 -4.40
C GLU A 304 -18.99 -0.27 -3.46
N ARG A 305 -18.29 -1.33 -3.05
CA ARG A 305 -18.77 -2.49 -2.27
C ARG A 305 -17.72 -2.90 -1.23
N PRO A 306 -17.53 -2.12 -0.15
CA PRO A 306 -16.44 -2.33 0.80
C PRO A 306 -16.48 -3.70 1.48
N GLU A 307 -17.62 -4.38 1.60
CA GLU A 307 -17.67 -5.74 2.16
C GLU A 307 -17.05 -6.81 1.24
N LEU A 308 -16.92 -6.50 -0.06
CA LEU A 308 -16.11 -7.27 -1.01
C LEU A 308 -14.67 -6.79 -0.97
N GLY A 309 -14.43 -5.48 -0.87
CA GLY A 309 -13.10 -4.90 -0.65
C GLY A 309 -12.36 -5.53 0.54
N GLU A 310 -12.99 -5.56 1.71
CA GLU A 310 -12.49 -6.16 2.95
C GLU A 310 -12.22 -7.66 2.80
N ARG A 311 -13.10 -8.41 2.13
CA ARG A 311 -12.96 -9.87 1.94
C ARG A 311 -11.83 -10.25 0.99
N TYR A 312 -11.62 -9.45 -0.05
CA TYR A 312 -10.70 -9.75 -1.14
C TYR A 312 -9.41 -8.91 -1.09
N PHE A 313 -9.19 -8.13 -0.02
CA PHE A 313 -8.01 -7.29 0.15
C PHE A 313 -6.68 -8.08 0.11
N ASN A 314 -6.59 -9.20 0.85
CA ASN A 314 -5.39 -10.05 0.85
C ASN A 314 -5.19 -10.77 -0.51
N ASP A 315 -6.16 -10.72 -1.43
CA ASP A 315 -6.06 -11.28 -2.78
C ASP A 315 -5.50 -10.30 -3.82
N GLY A 316 -5.16 -9.06 -3.43
CA GLY A 316 -4.55 -8.04 -4.28
C GLY A 316 -5.46 -7.49 -5.38
N TRP A 317 -5.14 -6.33 -5.97
CA TRP A 317 -5.96 -5.73 -7.03
C TRP A 317 -5.30 -5.87 -8.42
N PRO A 318 -6.04 -6.29 -9.47
CA PRO A 318 -7.35 -6.92 -9.41
C PRO A 318 -7.32 -8.30 -8.71
N ALA A 319 -8.35 -8.59 -7.92
CA ALA A 319 -8.50 -9.87 -7.24
C ALA A 319 -9.24 -10.83 -8.17
N ASN A 320 -8.52 -11.82 -8.70
CA ASN A 320 -9.06 -12.79 -9.63
C ASN A 320 -9.32 -14.12 -8.92
N VAL A 321 -10.52 -14.25 -8.36
CA VAL A 321 -10.92 -15.39 -7.53
C VAL A 321 -11.91 -16.28 -8.27
N VAL A 322 -11.75 -17.60 -8.16
CA VAL A 322 -12.74 -18.58 -8.61
C VAL A 322 -13.38 -19.26 -7.41
N LEU A 323 -14.71 -19.39 -7.46
CA LEU A 323 -15.51 -20.15 -6.50
C LEU A 323 -16.11 -21.41 -7.15
N SER A 324 -16.40 -22.43 -6.35
CA SER A 324 -17.22 -23.58 -6.74
C SER A 324 -18.64 -23.15 -7.14
N PRO A 325 -19.42 -23.98 -7.86
CA PRO A 325 -20.86 -23.74 -8.09
C PRO A 325 -21.66 -23.54 -6.79
N GLN A 326 -21.13 -23.98 -5.65
CA GLN A 326 -21.69 -23.85 -4.31
C GLN A 326 -21.25 -22.54 -3.60
N GLY A 327 -20.26 -21.82 -4.15
CA GLY A 327 -19.77 -20.53 -3.65
C GLY A 327 -18.53 -20.59 -2.75
N GLU A 328 -17.88 -21.74 -2.64
CA GLU A 328 -16.65 -21.92 -1.85
C GLU A 328 -15.42 -21.53 -2.67
N ARG A 329 -14.38 -20.92 -2.08
CA ARG A 329 -13.18 -20.53 -2.83
C ARG A 329 -12.38 -21.75 -3.28
N VAL A 330 -11.98 -21.79 -4.55
CA VAL A 330 -11.17 -22.87 -5.15
C VAL A 330 -9.87 -22.39 -5.82
N LEU A 331 -9.76 -21.08 -6.08
CA LEU A 331 -8.57 -20.44 -6.63
C LEU A 331 -8.57 -18.95 -6.26
N SER A 332 -7.46 -18.41 -5.80
CA SER A 332 -7.20 -16.96 -5.80
C SER A 332 -5.94 -16.61 -6.59
N ARG A 333 -5.95 -15.52 -7.37
CA ARG A 333 -4.79 -14.98 -8.10
C ARG A 333 -4.71 -13.45 -8.01
N PRO A 334 -3.64 -12.90 -7.39
CA PRO A 334 -3.46 -11.46 -7.27
C PRO A 334 -2.93 -10.82 -8.55
N GLY A 335 -3.38 -9.59 -8.79
CA GLY A 335 -2.82 -8.69 -9.79
C GLY A 335 -3.15 -9.05 -11.24
N TYR A 336 -2.49 -8.38 -12.17
CA TYR A 336 -2.57 -8.69 -13.59
C TYR A 336 -2.01 -10.09 -13.90
N TRP A 337 -2.75 -10.86 -14.69
CA TRP A 337 -2.34 -12.16 -15.21
C TRP A 337 -2.51 -12.16 -16.73
N SER A 338 -1.43 -12.34 -17.50
CA SER A 338 -1.49 -12.38 -18.96
C SER A 338 -2.35 -13.54 -19.49
N PRO A 339 -2.92 -13.45 -20.72
CA PRO A 339 -3.86 -14.44 -21.25
C PRO A 339 -3.33 -15.88 -21.21
N ASP A 340 -2.06 -16.06 -21.56
CA ASP A 340 -1.42 -17.37 -21.63
C ASP A 340 -1.10 -17.97 -20.26
N ARG A 341 -1.06 -17.16 -19.19
CA ARG A 341 -1.00 -17.65 -17.79
C ARG A 341 -2.40 -17.91 -17.22
N PHE A 342 -3.37 -17.05 -17.54
CA PHE A 342 -4.72 -17.08 -16.97
C PHE A 342 -5.59 -18.19 -17.58
N LEU A 343 -5.53 -18.37 -18.90
CA LEU A 343 -6.34 -19.35 -19.62
C LEU A 343 -6.08 -20.81 -19.17
N PRO A 344 -4.84 -21.29 -18.95
CA PRO A 344 -4.58 -22.62 -18.39
C PRO A 344 -5.08 -22.78 -16.95
N ALA A 345 -5.02 -21.73 -16.13
CA ALA A 345 -5.51 -21.76 -14.76
C ALA A 345 -7.04 -21.95 -14.71
N LEU A 346 -7.79 -21.20 -15.53
CA LEU A 346 -9.23 -21.39 -15.68
C LEU A 346 -9.58 -22.79 -16.23
N ARG A 347 -8.88 -23.24 -17.28
CA ARG A 347 -9.06 -24.60 -17.84
C ARG A 347 -8.84 -25.70 -16.80
N ARG A 348 -7.89 -25.53 -15.87
CA ARG A 348 -7.65 -26.47 -14.77
C ARG A 348 -8.84 -26.57 -13.82
N VAL A 349 -9.41 -25.45 -13.39
CA VAL A 349 -10.59 -25.44 -12.51
C VAL A 349 -11.78 -26.13 -13.18
N VAL A 350 -12.01 -25.85 -14.47
CA VAL A 350 -13.05 -26.49 -15.28
C VAL A 350 -12.84 -28.01 -15.37
N ALA A 351 -11.63 -28.46 -15.72
CA ALA A 351 -11.32 -29.90 -15.80
C ALA A 351 -11.44 -30.61 -14.45
N GLN A 352 -11.08 -29.93 -13.35
CA GLN A 352 -11.26 -30.45 -11.99
C GLN A 352 -12.75 -30.57 -11.60
N LEU A 353 -13.60 -29.63 -12.03
CA LEU A 353 -15.05 -29.74 -11.81
C LEU A 353 -15.64 -30.89 -12.63
N ASP A 354 -15.32 -30.95 -13.93
CA ASP A 354 -15.79 -31.99 -14.85
C ASP A 354 -15.38 -33.40 -14.40
N ALA A 355 -14.24 -33.53 -13.71
CA ALA A 355 -13.76 -34.79 -13.13
C ALA A 355 -14.23 -35.06 -11.68
N GLY A 356 -15.01 -34.15 -11.06
CA GLY A 356 -15.40 -34.27 -9.64
C GLY A 356 -14.24 -34.17 -8.64
N THR A 357 -13.07 -33.68 -9.08
CA THR A 357 -11.84 -33.55 -8.28
C THR A 357 -11.59 -32.14 -7.76
N LEU A 358 -12.41 -31.15 -8.12
CA LEU A 358 -12.35 -29.79 -7.57
C LEU A 358 -12.56 -29.82 -6.05
N ARG A 359 -11.70 -29.12 -5.29
CA ARG A 359 -11.78 -29.00 -3.84
C ARG A 359 -11.68 -27.52 -3.43
N PRO A 360 -12.40 -27.08 -2.40
CA PRO A 360 -12.18 -25.77 -1.80
C PRO A 360 -10.76 -25.60 -1.26
N GLU A 361 -10.26 -24.36 -1.26
CA GLU A 361 -9.03 -23.99 -0.55
C GLU A 361 -9.25 -24.18 0.97
N THR A 362 -8.43 -25.03 1.59
CA THR A 362 -8.54 -25.35 3.02
C THR A 362 -8.04 -24.20 3.88
N ARG A 363 -8.95 -23.31 4.30
CA ARG A 363 -8.65 -22.25 5.27
C ARG A 363 -8.41 -22.83 6.67
N THR A 364 -7.16 -22.81 7.12
CA THR A 364 -6.81 -23.06 8.52
C THR A 364 -7.54 -22.06 9.44
N PRO A 365 -8.21 -22.50 10.51
CA PRO A 365 -8.78 -21.59 11.50
C PRO A 365 -7.69 -20.75 12.17
N ALA A 366 -7.84 -19.43 12.16
CA ALA A 366 -6.85 -18.52 12.70
C ALA A 366 -6.70 -18.69 14.23
N GLN A 367 -5.46 -18.80 14.71
CA GLN A 367 -5.15 -19.12 16.11
C GLN A 367 -4.72 -17.87 16.87
N PRO A 368 -5.37 -17.53 18.01
CA PRO A 368 -4.98 -16.37 18.83
C PRO A 368 -3.50 -16.42 19.19
N ALA A 369 -2.73 -15.40 18.77
CA ALA A 369 -1.28 -15.38 18.96
C ALA A 369 -0.87 -15.00 20.39
N ALA A 370 -1.80 -14.52 21.22
CA ALA A 370 -1.53 -14.06 22.58
C ALA A 370 -2.71 -14.30 23.53
N LYS A 371 -2.40 -14.47 24.83
CA LYS A 371 -3.35 -14.64 25.93
C LYS A 371 -3.59 -13.33 26.71
N SER A 372 -2.80 -12.29 26.45
CA SER A 372 -2.91 -10.98 27.10
C SER A 372 -2.53 -9.84 26.15
N LEU A 373 -2.98 -8.62 26.44
CA LEU A 373 -2.68 -7.43 25.64
C LEU A 373 -1.19 -7.07 25.66
N ALA A 374 -0.48 -7.32 26.76
CA ALA A 374 0.96 -7.10 26.87
C ALA A 374 1.75 -8.09 26.00
N GLU A 375 1.34 -9.36 25.97
CA GLU A 375 1.91 -10.38 25.08
C GLU A 375 1.58 -10.09 23.60
N ALA A 376 0.34 -9.67 23.30
CA ALA A 376 -0.07 -9.25 21.97
C ALA A 376 0.78 -8.07 21.49
N ARG A 377 0.95 -7.04 22.33
CA ARG A 377 1.84 -5.91 22.05
C ARG A 377 3.25 -6.36 21.74
N ALA A 378 3.88 -7.16 22.61
CA ALA A 378 5.26 -7.60 22.44
C ALA A 378 5.47 -8.38 21.14
N LYS A 379 4.50 -9.22 20.74
CA LYS A 379 4.54 -9.97 19.47
C LYS A 379 4.36 -9.07 18.25
N VAL A 380 3.35 -8.20 18.26
CA VAL A 380 3.11 -7.23 17.18
C VAL A 380 4.29 -6.25 17.02
N GLU A 381 4.89 -5.81 18.14
CA GLU A 381 6.08 -4.95 18.16
C GLU A 381 7.30 -5.67 17.57
N ALA A 382 7.56 -6.92 17.95
CA ALA A 382 8.67 -7.71 17.41
C ALA A 382 8.56 -8.02 15.90
N GLU A 383 7.35 -8.28 15.39
CA GLU A 383 7.12 -8.45 13.95
C GLU A 383 7.31 -7.13 13.17
N LEU A 384 6.78 -6.01 13.70
CA LEU A 384 6.94 -4.69 13.07
C LEU A 384 8.40 -4.21 13.09
N ASP A 385 9.14 -4.47 14.17
CA ASP A 385 10.57 -4.18 14.26
C ASP A 385 11.38 -5.04 13.26
N ARG A 386 11.06 -6.33 13.09
CA ARG A 386 11.69 -7.19 12.08
C ARG A 386 11.38 -6.73 10.65
N ALA A 387 10.18 -6.18 10.44
CA ALA A 387 9.74 -5.66 9.15
C ALA A 387 10.41 -4.33 8.75
N TYR A 388 11.04 -3.61 9.69
CA TYR A 388 11.76 -2.38 9.37
C TYR A 388 13.00 -2.66 8.51
N ASP A 389 13.13 -1.94 7.41
CA ASP A 389 14.25 -1.98 6.48
C ASP A 389 15.24 -0.85 6.80
N GLU A 390 16.46 -1.20 7.19
CA GLU A 390 17.49 -0.22 7.57
C GLU A 390 18.31 0.31 6.39
N GLU A 391 18.20 -0.33 5.22
CA GLU A 391 18.85 0.09 3.97
C GLU A 391 17.97 1.15 3.28
N HIS A 392 16.76 0.74 2.87
CA HIS A 392 15.84 1.58 2.12
C HIS A 392 14.87 2.41 2.98
N GLN A 393 14.96 2.28 4.31
CA GLN A 393 14.00 2.83 5.28
C GLN A 393 12.56 2.27 5.12
N GLY A 394 11.72 2.56 6.10
CA GLY A 394 10.32 2.12 6.17
C GLY A 394 10.14 0.64 6.46
N TRP A 395 8.91 0.15 6.22
CA TRP A 395 8.51 -1.20 6.58
C TRP A 395 8.19 -2.07 5.36
N GLY A 396 8.59 -3.34 5.44
CA GLY A 396 8.57 -4.27 4.32
C GLY A 396 9.91 -4.29 3.58
N LYS A 397 10.42 -5.51 3.36
CA LYS A 397 11.67 -5.84 2.64
C LYS A 397 11.40 -6.56 1.31
N GLY A 398 10.18 -6.39 0.78
CA GLY A 398 9.78 -6.89 -0.53
C GLY A 398 10.02 -5.84 -1.62
N LYS A 399 9.72 -6.21 -2.87
CA LYS A 399 9.82 -5.27 -4.01
C LYS A 399 8.90 -4.06 -3.86
N ILE A 400 7.76 -4.21 -3.21
CA ILE A 400 6.77 -3.12 -3.07
C ILE A 400 6.96 -2.39 -1.73
N LYS A 401 7.24 -1.09 -1.80
CA LYS A 401 7.36 -0.15 -0.69
C LYS A 401 6.09 0.70 -0.58
N PHE A 402 5.27 0.43 0.44
CA PHE A 402 4.16 1.30 0.84
C PHE A 402 4.61 2.21 1.99
N PRO A 403 4.11 3.46 2.10
CA PRO A 403 4.40 4.37 3.21
C PRO A 403 4.04 3.88 4.61
N TRP A 404 3.20 2.83 4.74
CA TRP A 404 2.70 2.25 6.00
C TRP A 404 2.45 3.27 7.12
N PHE A 405 1.60 4.26 6.81
CA PHE A 405 1.39 5.46 7.62
C PHE A 405 1.00 5.22 9.08
N GLU A 406 0.40 4.07 9.42
CA GLU A 406 0.10 3.74 10.81
C GLU A 406 1.35 3.32 11.61
N ALA A 407 2.37 2.77 10.95
CA ALA A 407 3.67 2.51 11.59
C ALA A 407 4.46 3.81 11.78
N LEU A 408 4.40 4.73 10.80
CA LEU A 408 4.90 6.10 10.94
C LEU A 408 4.25 6.84 12.12
N GLU A 409 2.91 6.81 12.21
CA GLU A 409 2.18 7.38 13.35
C GLU A 409 2.56 6.67 14.66
N ARG A 410 2.70 5.34 14.66
CA ARG A 410 3.08 4.57 15.85
C ARG A 410 4.42 5.02 16.41
N GLU A 411 5.48 4.98 15.62
CA GLU A 411 6.83 5.25 16.13
C GLU A 411 6.96 6.71 16.61
N LEU A 412 6.33 7.67 15.91
CA LEU A 412 6.28 9.07 16.33
C LEU A 412 5.47 9.27 17.62
N ARG A 413 4.31 8.61 17.79
CA ARG A 413 3.57 8.66 19.07
C ARG A 413 4.33 7.97 20.21
N ARG A 414 5.05 6.86 19.93
CA ARG A 414 5.82 6.08 20.92
C ARG A 414 7.06 6.85 21.40
N ALA A 415 7.89 7.38 20.50
CA ALA A 415 9.05 8.19 20.85
C ALA A 415 8.69 9.51 21.56
N TRP A 416 7.55 10.12 21.21
CA TRP A 416 7.01 11.25 21.97
C TRP A 416 6.61 10.85 23.38
N ARG A 417 5.90 9.73 23.56
CA ARG A 417 5.43 9.23 24.87
C ARG A 417 6.59 8.76 25.76
N VAL A 418 7.59 8.10 25.19
CA VAL A 418 8.70 7.42 25.88
C VAL A 418 10.02 8.01 25.38
N PRO A 419 10.56 9.07 26.02
CA PRO A 419 11.75 9.78 25.51
C PRO A 419 13.00 8.93 25.39
N SER A 420 13.11 7.83 26.14
CA SER A 420 14.19 6.84 26.04
C SER A 420 14.13 5.98 24.76
N GLU A 421 13.02 5.99 24.03
CA GLU A 421 12.85 5.32 22.73
C GLU A 421 12.93 6.29 21.53
N ALA A 422 13.64 7.41 21.67
CA ALA A 422 13.74 8.46 20.65
C ALA A 422 14.15 7.95 19.24
N GLU A 423 14.93 6.87 19.14
CA GLU A 423 15.34 6.27 17.86
C GLU A 423 14.15 5.69 17.06
N ARG A 424 13.06 5.28 17.72
CA ARG A 424 11.81 4.94 17.02
C ARG A 424 11.31 6.12 16.19
N GLY A 425 11.29 7.31 16.79
CA GLY A 425 10.95 8.55 16.10
C GLY A 425 11.90 8.83 14.92
N GLN A 426 13.20 8.57 15.09
CA GLN A 426 14.18 8.74 14.00
C GLN A 426 13.94 7.78 12.82
N ARG A 427 13.58 6.51 13.08
CA ARG A 427 13.16 5.58 12.01
C ARG A 427 12.01 6.12 11.18
N ALA A 428 10.98 6.68 11.82
CA ALA A 428 9.86 7.30 11.12
C ALA A 428 10.25 8.59 10.39
N LEU A 429 11.09 9.45 10.98
CA LEU A 429 11.58 10.66 10.32
C LEU A 429 12.46 10.35 9.10
N ARG A 430 13.36 9.34 9.18
CA ARG A 430 14.14 8.85 8.02
C ARG A 430 13.22 8.29 6.93
N THR A 431 12.24 7.46 7.31
CA THR A 431 11.24 6.94 6.37
C THR A 431 10.44 8.06 5.70
N LEU A 432 10.08 9.12 6.43
CA LEU A 432 9.39 10.28 5.85
C LEU A 432 10.26 11.04 4.83
N LEU A 433 11.59 11.09 4.99
CA LEU A 433 12.47 11.68 3.96
C LEU A 433 12.39 10.91 2.64
N GLU A 434 12.36 9.57 2.70
CA GLU A 434 12.24 8.74 1.50
C GLU A 434 10.84 8.77 0.89
N VAL A 435 9.80 8.85 1.72
CA VAL A 435 8.41 9.05 1.28
C VAL A 435 8.21 10.41 0.59
N GLU A 436 9.10 11.41 0.76
CA GLU A 436 9.05 12.63 -0.05
C GLU A 436 9.34 12.36 -1.54
N GLN A 437 9.99 11.25 -1.92
CA GLN A 437 10.16 10.84 -3.33
C GLN A 437 8.82 10.50 -4.00
N LEU A 438 7.80 10.11 -3.22
CA LEU A 438 6.45 9.82 -3.72
C LEU A 438 5.52 11.06 -3.76
N LEU A 439 5.99 12.25 -3.37
CA LEU A 439 5.20 13.49 -3.49
C LEU A 439 5.26 14.01 -4.93
N ASP A 440 4.11 14.27 -5.55
CA ASP A 440 4.09 14.92 -6.86
C ASP A 440 4.51 16.41 -6.73
N PRO A 441 5.64 16.85 -7.30
CA PRO A 441 6.11 18.23 -7.18
C PRO A 441 5.22 19.24 -7.92
N VAL A 442 4.36 18.79 -8.85
CA VAL A 442 3.49 19.66 -9.65
C VAL A 442 2.09 19.77 -9.03
N ALA A 443 1.34 18.67 -8.93
CA ALA A 443 -0.06 18.71 -8.45
C ALA A 443 -0.19 18.56 -6.93
N GLY A 444 0.87 18.17 -6.23
CA GLY A 444 0.79 17.71 -4.84
C GLY A 444 0.05 16.38 -4.72
N GLY A 445 -0.19 15.97 -3.46
CA GLY A 445 -0.59 14.60 -3.16
C GLY A 445 0.60 13.64 -3.19
N LEU A 446 0.34 12.40 -2.79
CA LEU A 446 1.33 11.33 -2.70
C LEU A 446 0.91 10.17 -3.61
N PHE A 447 1.85 9.66 -4.39
CA PHE A 447 1.75 8.39 -5.12
C PHE A 447 1.65 7.21 -4.13
N GLN A 448 0.99 6.11 -4.54
CA GLN A 448 0.50 5.09 -3.59
C GLN A 448 1.62 4.25 -2.97
N TYR A 449 2.59 3.84 -3.79
CA TYR A 449 3.73 2.98 -3.44
C TYR A 449 4.87 3.12 -4.45
N SER A 450 5.97 2.40 -4.23
CA SER A 450 7.03 2.16 -5.22
C SER A 450 7.32 0.66 -5.36
N ASP A 451 7.74 0.18 -6.53
CA ASP A 451 7.80 -1.27 -6.87
C ASP A 451 9.21 -1.85 -7.11
N ASN A 452 10.26 -1.04 -6.93
CA ASN A 452 11.65 -1.43 -7.19
C ASN A 452 12.46 -1.85 -5.94
N GLY A 453 11.80 -2.02 -4.79
CA GLY A 453 12.44 -2.25 -3.48
C GLY A 453 12.88 -0.97 -2.76
N ALA A 454 12.99 0.15 -3.47
CA ALA A 454 13.27 1.49 -2.97
C ALA A 454 12.03 2.39 -3.14
N TRP A 455 12.21 3.71 -2.99
CA TRP A 455 11.15 4.72 -3.10
C TRP A 455 11.14 5.48 -4.44
N SER A 456 11.96 5.04 -5.39
CA SER A 456 12.29 5.77 -6.62
C SER A 456 11.55 5.28 -7.89
N SER A 457 10.61 4.34 -7.77
CA SER A 457 9.79 3.81 -8.88
C SER A 457 8.29 3.93 -8.54
N PRO A 458 7.75 5.17 -8.50
CA PRO A 458 6.40 5.46 -8.00
C PRO A 458 5.28 4.87 -8.88
N HIS A 459 4.26 4.30 -8.23
CA HIS A 459 2.97 3.96 -8.86
C HIS A 459 1.95 5.07 -8.59
N TYR A 460 1.41 5.62 -9.67
CA TYR A 460 0.96 7.01 -9.72
C TYR A 460 -0.45 7.29 -9.17
N GLU A 461 -1.13 6.26 -8.66
CA GLU A 461 -2.42 6.37 -8.00
C GLU A 461 -2.38 7.28 -6.77
N ARG A 462 -3.40 8.13 -6.58
CA ARG A 462 -3.56 8.96 -5.38
C ARG A 462 -4.84 8.57 -4.65
N VAL A 463 -4.76 7.51 -3.84
CA VAL A 463 -5.91 6.99 -3.06
C VAL A 463 -6.05 7.70 -1.72
N MET A 464 -7.28 7.95 -1.27
CA MET A 464 -7.57 8.71 -0.03
C MET A 464 -6.90 8.11 1.22
N LYS A 465 -6.89 6.78 1.36
CA LYS A 465 -6.31 6.10 2.53
C LYS A 465 -4.83 6.43 2.71
N THR A 466 -4.07 6.50 1.61
CA THR A 466 -2.67 6.95 1.60
C THR A 466 -2.55 8.46 1.82
N GLN A 467 -3.37 9.29 1.14
CA GLN A 467 -3.30 10.75 1.31
C GLN A 467 -3.50 11.16 2.77
N ALA A 468 -4.59 10.69 3.39
CA ALA A 468 -4.95 11.06 4.76
C ALA A 468 -3.91 10.54 5.76
N GLY A 469 -3.50 9.28 5.67
CA GLY A 469 -2.56 8.68 6.60
C GLY A 469 -1.17 9.34 6.58
N VAL A 470 -0.62 9.59 5.39
CA VAL A 470 0.71 10.22 5.27
C VAL A 470 0.65 11.71 5.61
N LEU A 471 -0.47 12.40 5.34
CA LEU A 471 -0.74 13.75 5.86
C LEU A 471 -0.71 13.80 7.39
N GLU A 472 -1.30 12.82 8.08
CA GLU A 472 -1.22 12.73 9.55
C GLU A 472 0.21 12.50 10.05
N ALA A 473 0.99 11.65 9.38
CA ALA A 473 2.39 11.41 9.74
C ALA A 473 3.25 12.67 9.58
N TYR A 474 3.13 13.42 8.49
CA TYR A 474 3.84 14.70 8.32
C TYR A 474 3.35 15.79 9.29
N ALA A 475 2.05 15.85 9.59
CA ALA A 475 1.51 16.79 10.58
C ALA A 475 2.05 16.49 12.00
N LEU A 476 2.20 15.20 12.34
CA LEU A 476 2.78 14.75 13.60
C LEU A 476 4.29 15.04 13.66
N ALA A 477 5.03 14.75 12.59
CA ALA A 477 6.46 15.09 12.48
C ALA A 477 6.70 16.60 12.58
N TYR A 478 5.85 17.42 11.97
CA TYR A 478 5.89 18.88 12.15
C TYR A 478 5.63 19.30 13.60
N ALA A 479 4.58 18.78 14.23
CA ALA A 479 4.21 19.11 15.61
C ALA A 479 5.30 18.76 16.64
N GLN A 480 6.06 17.69 16.39
CA GLN A 480 7.10 17.21 17.32
C GLN A 480 8.49 17.83 17.09
N THR A 481 8.78 18.31 15.89
CA THR A 481 10.14 18.79 15.52
C THR A 481 10.22 20.26 15.12
N GLY A 482 9.08 20.92 14.84
CA GLY A 482 9.05 22.24 14.20
C GLY A 482 9.56 22.27 12.76
N GLY A 483 9.88 21.12 12.17
CA GLY A 483 10.54 21.01 10.88
C GLY A 483 9.69 21.53 9.71
N GLU A 484 10.09 22.67 9.14
CA GLU A 484 9.42 23.31 7.99
C GLU A 484 9.35 22.41 6.73
N ARG A 485 10.22 21.41 6.60
CA ARG A 485 10.13 20.36 5.57
C ARG A 485 8.79 19.62 5.68
N TRP A 486 8.49 19.08 6.87
CA TRP A 486 7.26 18.35 7.15
C TRP A 486 6.01 19.22 6.97
N ARG A 487 6.06 20.50 7.39
CA ARG A 487 4.95 21.45 7.14
C ARG A 487 4.69 21.63 5.65
N ARG A 488 5.74 21.73 4.82
CA ARG A 488 5.60 21.81 3.36
C ARG A 488 5.00 20.52 2.80
N ALA A 489 5.56 19.35 3.14
CA ALA A 489 5.07 18.03 2.69
C ALA A 489 3.57 17.82 3.03
N ALA A 490 3.19 18.02 4.29
CA ALA A 490 1.78 18.02 4.72
C ALA A 490 0.92 19.01 3.92
N SER A 491 1.44 20.22 3.68
CA SER A 491 0.72 21.23 2.87
C SER A 491 0.60 20.84 1.40
N GLN A 492 1.47 20.00 0.83
CA GLN A 492 1.34 19.51 -0.55
C GLN A 492 0.20 18.51 -0.68
N ILE A 493 0.11 17.56 0.26
CA ILE A 493 -0.99 16.58 0.32
C ILE A 493 -2.31 17.30 0.64
N ALA A 494 -2.31 18.23 1.59
CA ALA A 494 -3.50 19.00 1.94
C ALA A 494 -4.04 19.81 0.76
N ARG A 495 -3.19 20.48 -0.05
CA ARG A 495 -3.63 21.17 -1.28
C ARG A 495 -4.34 20.23 -2.25
N HIS A 496 -3.83 19.01 -2.42
CA HIS A 496 -4.42 18.01 -3.31
C HIS A 496 -5.80 17.55 -2.82
N LEU A 497 -5.92 17.30 -1.51
CA LEU A 497 -7.20 16.97 -0.86
C LEU A 497 -8.23 18.11 -0.94
N THR A 498 -7.81 19.36 -0.73
CA THR A 498 -8.74 20.51 -0.74
C THR A 498 -9.02 21.08 -2.14
N GLY A 499 -8.30 20.60 -3.16
CA GLY A 499 -8.41 21.02 -4.56
C GLY A 499 -8.96 19.89 -5.44
N PRO A 500 -8.14 19.18 -6.24
CA PRO A 500 -8.59 18.12 -7.14
C PRO A 500 -9.54 17.08 -6.52
N LEU A 501 -9.24 16.58 -5.31
CA LEU A 501 -10.06 15.57 -4.64
C LEU A 501 -11.21 16.17 -3.80
N ARG A 502 -11.69 17.38 -4.13
CA ARG A 502 -12.82 18.01 -3.45
C ARG A 502 -13.96 18.35 -4.40
N ASP A 503 -15.18 18.04 -3.98
CA ASP A 503 -16.39 18.51 -4.64
C ASP A 503 -16.64 20.00 -4.30
N PRO A 504 -16.64 20.92 -5.29
CA PRO A 504 -16.88 22.34 -5.02
C PRO A 504 -18.33 22.64 -4.62
N GLU A 505 -19.28 21.74 -4.88
CA GLU A 505 -20.71 21.93 -4.54
C GLU A 505 -21.01 21.57 -3.08
N SER A 506 -20.78 20.32 -2.67
CA SER A 506 -21.05 19.83 -1.30
C SER A 506 -19.90 20.05 -0.33
N GLY A 507 -18.69 20.33 -0.81
CA GLY A 507 -17.49 20.44 0.02
C GLY A 507 -16.98 19.10 0.56
N PHE A 508 -17.57 17.97 0.16
CA PHE A 508 -17.09 16.61 0.40
C PHE A 508 -15.83 16.28 -0.41
N PHE A 509 -15.16 15.19 -0.03
CA PHE A 509 -13.99 14.66 -0.69
C PHE A 509 -14.34 13.51 -1.64
N TYR A 510 -13.59 13.44 -2.73
CA TYR A 510 -13.60 12.38 -3.74
C TYR A 510 -12.72 11.19 -3.33
N ALA A 511 -12.97 10.01 -3.90
CA ALA A 511 -12.37 8.77 -3.43
C ALA A 511 -10.88 8.63 -3.78
N SER A 512 -10.53 8.94 -5.02
CA SER A 512 -9.20 8.67 -5.57
C SER A 512 -8.93 9.46 -6.85
N GLN A 513 -7.65 9.57 -7.22
CA GLN A 513 -7.23 9.90 -8.59
C GLN A 513 -6.43 8.72 -9.17
N ASP A 514 -6.73 8.44 -10.44
CA ASP A 514 -6.20 7.39 -11.30
C ASP A 514 -4.69 7.56 -11.57
N ALA A 515 -3.99 6.47 -11.85
CA ALA A 515 -2.59 6.49 -12.28
C ALA A 515 -2.44 6.92 -13.73
N ASP A 516 -3.44 6.68 -14.58
CA ASP A 516 -3.31 6.94 -16.01
C ASP A 516 -3.29 8.47 -16.32
N PRO A 517 -2.43 8.95 -17.26
CA PRO A 517 -2.37 10.36 -17.68
C PRO A 517 -3.73 10.96 -18.11
N PRO A 518 -3.87 12.30 -18.19
CA PRO A 518 -5.04 12.91 -18.82
C PRO A 518 -5.24 12.38 -20.24
N PRO A 519 -6.49 12.23 -20.74
CA PRO A 519 -6.76 11.61 -22.05
C PRO A 519 -5.94 12.18 -23.20
N SER A 520 -5.70 13.49 -23.24
CA SER A 520 -4.89 14.11 -24.29
C SER A 520 -3.39 13.77 -24.25
N ALA A 521 -2.86 13.29 -23.12
CA ALA A 521 -1.50 12.74 -23.02
C ALA A 521 -1.45 11.28 -23.47
N LEU A 522 -2.48 10.48 -23.16
CA LEU A 522 -2.67 9.13 -23.69
C LEU A 522 -2.85 9.13 -25.22
N GLU A 523 -3.65 10.06 -25.75
CA GLU A 523 -3.82 10.29 -27.19
C GLU A 523 -2.51 10.72 -27.88
N ALA A 524 -1.65 11.44 -27.17
CA ALA A 524 -0.31 11.80 -27.61
C ALA A 524 0.74 10.67 -27.42
N GLY A 525 0.33 9.52 -26.87
CA GLY A 525 1.17 8.33 -26.73
C GLY A 525 2.11 8.30 -25.52
N LEU A 526 1.93 9.19 -24.53
CA LEU A 526 2.74 9.20 -23.30
C LEU A 526 2.30 8.07 -22.36
N SER A 527 3.28 7.41 -21.72
CA SER A 527 3.02 6.57 -20.55
C SER A 527 2.78 7.40 -19.29
N ALA A 528 2.39 6.75 -18.19
CA ALA A 528 2.35 7.40 -16.88
C ALA A 528 3.74 7.88 -16.43
N GLU A 529 4.78 7.10 -16.68
CA GLU A 529 6.18 7.43 -16.39
C GLU A 529 6.61 8.71 -17.14
N ASP A 530 6.37 8.76 -18.46
CA ASP A 530 6.65 9.94 -19.28
C ASP A 530 5.91 11.18 -18.77
N TYR A 531 4.61 11.07 -18.50
CA TYR A 531 3.77 12.20 -18.11
C TYR A 531 4.12 12.76 -16.73
N TYR A 532 4.37 11.92 -15.73
CA TYR A 532 4.69 12.39 -14.39
C TYR A 532 6.14 12.84 -14.24
N ALA A 533 7.05 12.39 -15.10
CA ALA A 533 8.40 12.96 -15.23
C ALA A 533 8.41 14.40 -15.76
N LEU A 534 7.34 14.87 -16.43
CA LEU A 534 7.23 16.26 -16.89
C LEU A 534 7.07 17.25 -15.73
N ASP A 535 7.72 18.42 -15.90
CA ASP A 535 7.49 19.59 -15.05
C ASP A 535 6.10 20.22 -15.30
N ALA A 536 5.79 21.29 -14.54
CA ALA A 536 4.51 22.00 -14.66
C ALA A 536 4.25 22.56 -16.06
N ALA A 537 5.28 22.99 -16.81
CA ALA A 537 5.17 23.55 -18.15
C ALA A 537 5.11 22.49 -19.26
N GLY A 538 5.58 21.27 -18.97
CA GLY A 538 5.36 20.08 -19.77
C GLY A 538 3.95 19.55 -19.61
N ARG A 539 3.50 19.29 -18.37
CA ARG A 539 2.16 18.76 -18.09
C ARG A 539 1.04 19.69 -18.55
N ALA A 540 1.21 21.00 -18.43
CA ALA A 540 0.23 22.01 -18.88
C ALA A 540 0.00 22.06 -20.42
N ARG A 541 0.77 21.31 -21.22
CA ARG A 541 0.52 21.14 -22.67
C ARG A 541 -0.63 20.19 -22.97
N TYR A 542 -0.98 19.32 -22.02
CA TYR A 542 -2.00 18.31 -22.15
C TYR A 542 -3.27 18.78 -21.45
N MET A 543 -4.38 18.82 -22.18
CA MET A 543 -5.68 19.26 -21.67
C MET A 543 -6.32 18.20 -20.76
N GLY A 544 -6.92 18.66 -19.67
CA GLY A 544 -7.61 17.82 -18.69
C GLY A 544 -6.75 17.52 -17.46
N GLN A 545 -7.10 16.44 -16.76
CA GLN A 545 -6.36 15.90 -15.61
C GLN A 545 -6.51 14.36 -15.58
N PRO A 546 -5.61 13.62 -14.91
CA PRO A 546 -5.81 12.21 -14.59
C PRO A 546 -7.19 11.99 -13.94
N ARG A 547 -7.88 10.90 -14.31
CA ARG A 547 -9.28 10.66 -13.93
C ARG A 547 -9.45 10.66 -12.41
N ILE A 548 -10.55 11.23 -11.94
CA ILE A 548 -10.90 11.28 -10.50
C ILE A 548 -12.16 10.45 -10.29
N ASP A 549 -12.14 9.53 -9.31
CA ASP A 549 -13.37 8.88 -8.88
C ASP A 549 -14.20 9.87 -8.04
N THR A 550 -15.24 10.42 -8.67
CA THR A 550 -16.12 11.43 -8.07
C THR A 550 -17.12 10.87 -7.05
N HIS A 551 -17.04 9.58 -6.71
CA HIS A 551 -17.74 9.01 -5.57
C HIS A 551 -17.30 9.62 -4.24
N ARG A 552 -18.21 9.56 -3.26
CA ARG A 552 -18.16 10.30 -2.00
C ARG A 552 -18.50 9.32 -0.88
N TYR A 553 -17.51 8.57 -0.44
CA TYR A 553 -17.67 7.54 0.59
C TYR A 553 -17.50 8.13 1.99
N ALA A 554 -18.24 7.58 2.97
CA ALA A 554 -18.20 8.06 4.34
C ALA A 554 -16.84 7.77 5.02
N GLU A 555 -16.24 6.59 4.81
CA GLU A 555 -14.86 6.29 5.23
C GLU A 555 -13.88 7.35 4.71
N HIS A 556 -13.83 7.55 3.38
CA HIS A 556 -12.89 8.48 2.71
C HIS A 556 -13.05 9.91 3.19
N ASN A 557 -14.29 10.37 3.40
CA ASN A 557 -14.57 11.68 3.95
C ASN A 557 -14.16 11.78 5.43
N GLY A 558 -14.38 10.73 6.23
CA GLY A 558 -13.88 10.64 7.60
C GLY A 558 -12.35 10.74 7.68
N ARG A 559 -11.64 9.96 6.86
CA ARG A 559 -10.16 10.00 6.75
C ARG A 559 -9.66 11.40 6.39
N ALA A 560 -10.22 12.02 5.34
CA ALA A 560 -9.86 13.36 4.90
C ALA A 560 -10.09 14.42 6.00
N LEU A 561 -11.27 14.41 6.62
CA LEU A 561 -11.64 15.34 7.68
C LEU A 561 -10.73 15.19 8.92
N ALA A 562 -10.43 13.96 9.35
CA ALA A 562 -9.53 13.71 10.47
C ALA A 562 -8.11 14.23 10.20
N ALA A 563 -7.54 13.90 9.04
CA ALA A 563 -6.18 14.29 8.67
C ALA A 563 -6.02 15.81 8.51
N LEU A 564 -6.97 16.46 7.83
CA LEU A 564 -6.98 17.91 7.67
C LEU A 564 -7.26 18.63 9.00
N ALA A 565 -8.12 18.10 9.87
CA ALA A 565 -8.35 18.66 11.20
C ALA A 565 -7.09 18.61 12.09
N ARG A 566 -6.30 17.53 12.00
CA ARG A 566 -5.01 17.42 12.71
C ARG A 566 -3.99 18.41 12.19
N LEU A 567 -3.79 18.52 10.87
CA LEU A 567 -2.90 19.54 10.30
C LEU A 567 -3.36 20.96 10.67
N ALA A 568 -4.65 21.24 10.58
CA ALA A 568 -5.21 22.55 10.92
C ALA A 568 -5.01 22.88 12.41
N THR A 569 -5.20 21.91 13.31
CA THR A 569 -4.96 22.08 14.75
C THR A 569 -3.49 22.41 15.04
N VAL A 570 -2.54 21.67 14.44
CA VAL A 570 -1.09 21.90 14.61
C VAL A 570 -0.68 23.26 14.03
N LYS A 571 -1.30 23.71 12.93
CA LYS A 571 -1.07 25.04 12.33
C LYS A 571 -1.75 26.21 13.07
N GLY A 572 -2.70 25.95 13.98
CA GLY A 572 -3.60 26.96 14.51
C GLY A 572 -4.60 27.52 13.48
N ASP A 573 -4.89 26.78 12.42
CA ASP A 573 -5.71 27.19 11.27
C ASP A 573 -7.22 27.09 11.57
N THR A 574 -7.73 28.08 12.30
CA THR A 574 -9.14 28.15 12.72
C THR A 574 -10.12 28.29 11.55
N SER A 575 -9.67 28.86 10.42
CA SER A 575 -10.49 28.98 9.20
C SER A 575 -10.74 27.60 8.59
N MET A 576 -9.67 26.80 8.40
CA MET A 576 -9.78 25.43 7.92
C MET A 576 -10.61 24.56 8.88
N LEU A 577 -10.41 24.67 10.20
CA LEU A 577 -11.24 23.96 11.19
C LEU A 577 -12.73 24.30 11.08
N ALA A 578 -13.08 25.59 10.89
CA ALA A 578 -14.47 26.02 10.71
C ALA A 578 -15.08 25.53 9.38
N GLU A 579 -14.27 25.37 8.33
CA GLU A 579 -14.69 24.77 7.06
C GLU A 579 -14.92 23.26 7.17
N LEU A 580 -13.96 22.51 7.71
CA LEU A 580 -14.10 21.06 7.93
C LEU A 580 -15.30 20.76 8.86
N SER A 581 -15.55 21.61 9.86
CA SER A 581 -16.72 21.56 10.73
C SER A 581 -18.05 21.89 10.02
N ARG A 582 -18.03 22.51 8.82
CA ARG A 582 -19.23 22.59 7.95
C ARG A 582 -19.40 21.27 7.20
N THR A 583 -18.38 20.79 6.50
CA THR A 583 -18.42 19.51 5.76
C THR A 583 -18.85 18.34 6.64
N ALA A 584 -18.35 18.23 7.88
CA ALA A 584 -18.75 17.19 8.83
C ALA A 584 -20.24 17.29 9.25
N ARG A 585 -20.80 18.50 9.36
CA ARG A 585 -22.23 18.70 9.65
C ARG A 585 -23.11 18.38 8.44
N GLU A 586 -22.65 18.62 7.22
CA GLU A 586 -23.34 18.17 6.00
C GLU A 586 -23.34 16.64 5.89
N LEU A 587 -22.22 15.98 6.21
CA LEU A 587 -22.11 14.51 6.25
C LEU A 587 -23.12 13.93 7.25
N LEU A 588 -23.21 14.51 8.45
CA LEU A 588 -24.16 14.08 9.48
C LEU A 588 -25.65 14.26 9.09
N ARG A 589 -25.99 14.98 8.02
CA ARG A 589 -27.37 14.99 7.48
C ARG A 589 -27.77 13.66 6.84
N PHE A 590 -26.80 12.84 6.43
CA PHE A 590 -27.03 11.48 5.91
C PHE A 590 -27.18 10.45 7.03
N ALA A 591 -26.84 10.80 8.28
CA ALA A 591 -26.84 9.87 9.41
C ALA A 591 -28.26 9.49 9.87
N GLU A 592 -28.49 8.20 10.06
CA GLU A 592 -29.75 7.64 10.53
C GLU A 592 -29.73 7.46 12.05
N ARG A 593 -30.77 7.94 12.73
CA ARG A 593 -30.94 7.75 14.18
C ARG A 593 -31.39 6.31 14.48
N ARG A 594 -30.76 5.70 15.47
CA ARG A 594 -31.03 4.35 15.98
C ARG A 594 -31.43 4.44 17.47
N PRO A 595 -32.03 3.40 18.06
CA PRO A 595 -32.35 3.37 19.50
C PRO A 595 -31.12 3.67 20.38
N GLY A 596 -31.34 4.14 21.62
CA GLY A 596 -30.25 4.46 22.55
C GLY A 596 -29.41 5.69 22.18
N ALA A 597 -29.98 6.64 21.42
CA ALA A 597 -29.27 7.81 20.89
C ALA A 597 -27.98 7.44 20.13
N ALA A 598 -28.05 6.35 19.36
CA ALA A 598 -27.01 5.93 18.44
C ALA A 598 -27.26 6.51 17.03
N LEU A 599 -26.19 6.61 16.24
CA LEU A 599 -26.21 7.00 14.83
C LEU A 599 -25.57 5.91 13.97
N ARG A 600 -25.93 5.87 12.69
CA ARG A 600 -25.15 5.24 11.63
C ARG A 600 -25.10 6.12 10.39
N VAL A 601 -23.99 6.14 9.67
CA VAL A 601 -23.87 6.78 8.34
C VAL A 601 -23.95 5.74 7.23
N PRO A 602 -24.61 6.03 6.10
CA PRO A 602 -24.55 5.19 4.91
C PRO A 602 -23.17 5.30 4.26
N HIS A 603 -22.76 4.25 3.55
CA HIS A 603 -21.48 4.21 2.88
C HIS A 603 -21.32 5.30 1.79
N ARG A 604 -22.31 5.43 0.90
CA ARG A 604 -22.34 6.51 -0.12
C ARG A 604 -23.07 7.75 0.38
N LEU A 605 -22.44 8.90 0.20
CA LEU A 605 -23.00 10.25 0.47
C LEU A 605 -23.69 10.87 -0.77
N LYS A 606 -23.86 10.09 -1.85
CA LYS A 606 -24.60 10.46 -3.08
C LYS A 606 -25.03 9.18 -3.81
N GLY A 607 -26.23 9.18 -4.40
CA GLY A 607 -26.78 8.03 -5.13
C GLY A 607 -27.68 7.14 -4.26
N GLU A 608 -27.84 5.88 -4.65
CA GLU A 608 -28.70 4.92 -3.95
C GLU A 608 -28.15 4.51 -2.57
N LYS A 609 -29.05 4.36 -1.60
CA LYS A 609 -28.68 3.84 -0.26
C LYS A 609 -28.47 2.33 -0.33
N GLN A 610 -27.27 1.89 0.01
CA GLN A 610 -26.99 0.49 0.30
C GLN A 610 -27.59 0.11 1.68
N PRO A 611 -28.09 -1.12 1.88
CA PRO A 611 -28.75 -1.52 3.13
C PRO A 611 -27.76 -1.83 4.27
N LEU A 612 -26.51 -2.14 3.92
CA LEU A 612 -25.44 -2.49 4.85
C LEU A 612 -24.91 -1.27 5.61
N THR A 613 -24.41 -1.54 6.81
CA THR A 613 -23.67 -0.59 7.64
C THR A 613 -22.27 -1.16 7.82
N HIS A 614 -21.26 -0.47 7.31
CA HIS A 614 -19.86 -0.94 7.30
C HIS A 614 -19.06 -0.29 8.43
N LEU A 615 -18.13 -1.06 9.00
CA LEU A 615 -17.33 -0.66 10.15
C LEU A 615 -16.46 0.57 9.85
N ALA A 616 -15.78 0.56 8.71
CA ALA A 616 -14.85 1.62 8.31
C ALA A 616 -15.52 3.00 8.23
N ASP A 617 -16.71 3.09 7.63
CA ASP A 617 -17.50 4.32 7.55
C ASP A 617 -17.83 4.89 8.94
N GLN A 618 -18.30 4.05 9.87
CA GLN A 618 -18.71 4.54 11.20
C GLN A 618 -17.50 5.01 12.01
N VAL A 619 -16.39 4.26 11.92
CA VAL A 619 -15.17 4.49 12.69
C VAL A 619 -14.44 5.73 12.20
N GLU A 620 -14.21 5.89 10.90
CA GLU A 620 -13.47 7.04 10.37
C GLU A 620 -14.27 8.35 10.48
N VAL A 621 -15.60 8.32 10.36
CA VAL A 621 -16.44 9.52 10.60
C VAL A 621 -16.48 9.88 12.09
N ALA A 622 -16.61 8.91 13.00
CA ALA A 622 -16.53 9.18 14.44
C ALA A 622 -15.16 9.73 14.86
N ARG A 623 -14.08 9.20 14.25
CA ARG A 623 -12.71 9.68 14.42
C ARG A 623 -12.53 11.11 13.89
N ALA A 624 -13.10 11.44 12.73
CA ALA A 624 -13.09 12.80 12.20
C ALA A 624 -13.73 13.80 13.17
N LEU A 625 -14.87 13.45 13.74
CA LEU A 625 -15.59 14.27 14.72
C LEU A 625 -14.81 14.43 16.03
N LEU A 626 -14.10 13.40 16.49
CA LEU A 626 -13.17 13.51 17.62
C LEU A 626 -12.03 14.49 17.33
N TRP A 627 -11.35 14.38 16.18
CA TRP A 627 -10.23 15.27 15.87
C TRP A 627 -10.66 16.70 15.52
N LEU A 628 -11.87 16.90 15.00
CA LEU A 628 -12.49 18.22 14.90
C LEU A 628 -12.80 18.80 16.29
N HIS A 629 -13.30 18.00 17.26
CA HIS A 629 -13.44 18.46 18.65
C HIS A 629 -12.09 18.87 19.25
N VAL A 630 -11.03 18.07 19.04
CA VAL A 630 -9.67 18.41 19.52
C VAL A 630 -9.22 19.78 18.98
N GLY A 631 -9.51 20.10 17.72
CA GLY A 631 -9.19 21.40 17.12
C GLY A 631 -10.11 22.57 17.54
N THR A 632 -11.40 22.32 17.69
CA THR A 632 -12.43 23.39 17.86
C THR A 632 -12.93 23.61 19.29
N SER A 633 -12.85 22.59 20.15
CA SER A 633 -13.58 22.49 21.42
C SER A 633 -15.12 22.45 21.31
N ASP A 634 -15.68 22.17 20.13
CA ASP A 634 -17.14 22.05 19.93
C ASP A 634 -17.67 20.73 20.53
N PRO A 635 -18.51 20.75 21.58
CA PRO A 635 -19.01 19.53 22.22
C PRO A 635 -20.00 18.75 21.34
N THR A 636 -20.65 19.38 20.36
CA THR A 636 -21.63 18.70 19.49
C THR A 636 -20.97 17.66 18.59
N GLN A 637 -19.70 17.86 18.27
CA GLN A 637 -18.89 16.95 17.47
C GLN A 637 -18.52 15.71 18.29
N LEU A 638 -18.13 15.89 19.55
CA LEU A 638 -17.81 14.78 20.46
C LEU A 638 -19.04 13.91 20.76
N GLU A 639 -20.21 14.53 20.99
CA GLU A 639 -21.48 13.79 21.16
C GLU A 639 -21.89 13.00 19.91
N ALA A 640 -21.64 13.55 18.70
CA ALA A 640 -21.87 12.83 17.45
C ALA A 640 -20.90 11.64 17.28
N ALA A 641 -19.63 11.79 17.68
CA ALA A 641 -18.65 10.70 17.72
C ALA A 641 -19.09 9.59 18.69
N PHE A 642 -19.54 9.95 19.91
CA PHE A 642 -20.10 9.01 20.87
C PHE A 642 -21.35 8.30 20.34
N ALA A 643 -22.22 8.99 19.60
CA ALA A 643 -23.43 8.41 19.03
C ALA A 643 -23.13 7.39 17.91
N LEU A 644 -22.13 7.65 17.06
CA LEU A 644 -21.65 6.69 16.06
C LEU A 644 -20.95 5.48 16.73
N ALA A 645 -20.18 5.71 17.80
CA ALA A 645 -19.57 4.64 18.59
C ALA A 645 -20.61 3.71 19.21
N ARG A 646 -21.67 4.26 19.83
CA ARG A 646 -22.84 3.47 20.29
C ARG A 646 -23.47 2.67 19.15
N GLY A 647 -23.54 3.24 17.94
CA GLY A 647 -24.09 2.60 16.75
C GLY A 647 -23.30 1.37 16.30
N PHE A 648 -22.02 1.51 15.98
CA PHE A 648 -21.22 0.38 15.49
C PHE A 648 -20.98 -0.68 16.58
N VAL A 649 -20.87 -0.28 17.85
CA VAL A 649 -20.79 -1.24 18.97
C VAL A 649 -22.07 -2.08 19.06
N ALA A 650 -23.26 -1.48 18.91
CA ALA A 650 -24.53 -2.21 18.99
C ALA A 650 -24.84 -3.06 17.76
N GLU A 651 -24.46 -2.63 16.55
CA GLU A 651 -24.86 -3.30 15.29
C GLU A 651 -23.78 -4.25 14.73
N LEU A 652 -22.49 -4.03 15.03
CA LEU A 652 -21.37 -4.74 14.41
C LEU A 652 -20.50 -5.58 15.36
N SER A 653 -20.63 -5.46 16.69
CA SER A 653 -19.79 -6.24 17.61
C SER A 653 -20.07 -7.75 17.57
N ASP A 654 -19.04 -8.55 17.86
CA ASP A 654 -19.17 -9.96 18.22
C ASP A 654 -19.07 -10.12 19.75
N PRO A 655 -20.20 -10.33 20.45
CA PRO A 655 -20.20 -10.49 21.91
C PRO A 655 -19.58 -11.80 22.38
N GLU A 656 -19.45 -12.81 21.51
CA GLU A 656 -18.90 -14.14 21.82
C GLU A 656 -17.40 -14.16 21.48
N GLY A 657 -17.06 -14.06 20.19
CA GLY A 657 -15.69 -14.14 19.69
C GLY A 657 -14.88 -12.85 19.76
N GLY A 658 -15.47 -11.73 20.21
CA GLY A 658 -14.80 -10.42 20.32
C GLY A 658 -14.53 -9.73 18.97
N GLY A 659 -14.32 -8.41 19.01
CA GLY A 659 -14.12 -7.61 17.80
C GLY A 659 -15.42 -7.23 17.11
N PHE A 660 -15.30 -6.81 15.85
CA PHE A 660 -16.36 -6.24 15.03
C PHE A 660 -16.38 -6.88 13.65
N PHE A 661 -17.58 -7.19 13.18
CA PHE A 661 -17.81 -7.61 11.81
C PHE A 661 -17.67 -6.42 10.85
N ALA A 662 -17.08 -6.68 9.68
CA ALA A 662 -16.98 -5.77 8.53
C ALA A 662 -18.28 -4.98 8.27
N HIS A 663 -19.41 -5.70 8.22
CA HIS A 663 -20.71 -5.14 7.87
C HIS A 663 -21.86 -5.73 8.70
N SER A 664 -23.00 -5.06 8.72
CA SER A 664 -24.23 -5.56 9.35
C SER A 664 -24.83 -6.77 8.61
N ARG A 665 -25.83 -7.42 9.21
CA ARG A 665 -26.60 -8.49 8.55
C ARG A 665 -27.72 -7.86 7.71
N ASP A 666 -27.88 -8.31 6.47
CA ASP A 666 -29.00 -7.93 5.60
C ASP A 666 -29.41 -9.11 4.68
N ALA A 667 -30.62 -9.04 4.13
CA ALA A 667 -31.19 -10.03 3.22
C ALA A 667 -30.56 -10.04 1.80
N SER A 668 -29.85 -8.99 1.40
CA SER A 668 -29.12 -8.93 0.12
C SER A 668 -27.81 -9.73 0.10
N LEU A 669 -27.31 -10.17 1.27
CA LEU A 669 -26.06 -10.93 1.39
C LEU A 669 -26.17 -12.30 0.70
N ALA A 670 -25.15 -12.64 -0.09
CA ALA A 670 -25.11 -13.87 -0.89
C ALA A 670 -23.69 -14.44 -0.99
N GLY A 671 -23.60 -15.76 -1.19
CA GLY A 671 -22.32 -16.47 -1.32
C GLY A 671 -21.43 -16.28 -0.08
N PRO A 672 -20.10 -16.14 -0.26
CA PRO A 672 -19.16 -15.89 0.83
C PRO A 672 -19.55 -14.78 1.82
N LEU A 673 -20.29 -13.74 1.41
CA LEU A 673 -20.69 -12.62 2.29
C LEU A 673 -21.62 -13.02 3.45
N LEU A 674 -22.17 -14.23 3.45
CA LEU A 674 -22.92 -14.78 4.58
C LEU A 674 -22.00 -15.09 5.79
N ASP A 675 -20.74 -15.48 5.53
CA ASP A 675 -19.67 -15.64 6.52
C ASP A 675 -19.04 -14.27 6.81
N ARG A 676 -19.65 -13.47 7.69
CA ARG A 676 -19.15 -12.12 8.01
C ARG A 676 -17.78 -12.17 8.67
N GLN A 677 -16.80 -11.47 8.10
CA GLN A 677 -15.42 -11.44 8.59
C GLN A 677 -15.15 -10.27 9.53
N LYS A 678 -14.02 -10.32 10.25
CA LYS A 678 -13.53 -9.27 11.16
C LYS A 678 -12.26 -8.64 10.55
N PRO A 679 -12.36 -7.53 9.80
CA PRO A 679 -11.23 -6.95 9.08
C PRO A 679 -10.19 -6.39 10.06
N PHE A 680 -8.92 -6.76 9.90
CA PHE A 680 -7.85 -6.54 10.88
C PHE A 680 -7.60 -5.05 11.18
N ALA A 681 -7.33 -4.24 10.16
CA ALA A 681 -6.95 -2.83 10.34
C ALA A 681 -8.12 -2.00 10.87
N GLU A 682 -9.33 -2.25 10.36
CA GLU A 682 -10.56 -1.56 10.74
C GLU A 682 -10.99 -1.94 12.17
N ASN A 683 -10.75 -3.18 12.61
CA ASN A 683 -10.91 -3.57 14.02
C ASN A 683 -9.87 -2.89 14.93
N ALA A 684 -8.60 -2.83 14.53
CA ALA A 684 -7.56 -2.13 15.27
C ALA A 684 -7.88 -0.64 15.43
N ARG A 685 -8.31 0.01 14.34
CA ARG A 685 -8.72 1.40 14.30
C ARG A 685 -10.01 1.66 15.11
N ALA A 686 -10.97 0.74 15.10
CA ALA A 686 -12.15 0.77 15.98
C ALA A 686 -11.76 0.66 17.46
N ALA A 687 -10.85 -0.25 17.82
CA ALA A 687 -10.36 -0.40 19.18
C ALA A 687 -9.60 0.85 19.67
N LEU A 688 -8.73 1.42 18.83
CA LEU A 688 -8.06 2.69 19.12
C LEU A 688 -9.07 3.82 19.35
N LEU A 689 -10.05 3.99 18.46
CA LEU A 689 -11.10 5.00 18.60
C LEU A 689 -11.89 4.84 19.90
N LEU A 690 -12.28 3.62 20.26
CA LEU A 690 -13.02 3.36 21.50
C LEU A 690 -12.20 3.67 22.77
N LEU A 691 -10.88 3.44 22.73
CA LEU A 691 -9.96 3.82 23.81
C LEU A 691 -9.75 5.35 23.85
N GLU A 692 -9.62 6.00 22.68
CA GLU A 692 -9.48 7.46 22.56
C GLU A 692 -10.76 8.18 23.04
N LEU A 693 -11.96 7.68 22.69
CA LEU A 693 -13.24 8.23 23.14
C LEU A 693 -13.49 8.00 24.64
N ALA A 694 -13.18 6.82 25.19
CA ALA A 694 -13.32 6.56 26.63
C ALA A 694 -12.45 7.53 27.46
N ALA A 695 -11.25 7.88 26.98
CA ALA A 695 -10.34 8.81 27.65
C ALA A 695 -10.80 10.29 27.65
N VAL A 696 -11.85 10.64 26.90
CA VAL A 696 -12.43 12.00 26.84
C VAL A 696 -13.90 12.04 27.30
N GLY A 697 -14.36 11.04 28.06
CA GLY A 697 -15.69 11.00 28.66
C GLY A 697 -16.70 10.06 28.00
N GLY A 698 -16.25 9.19 27.09
CA GLY A 698 -17.06 8.10 26.53
C GLY A 698 -17.43 7.01 27.55
N ASP A 699 -18.17 6.00 27.09
CA ASP A 699 -18.60 4.88 27.94
C ASP A 699 -17.39 4.04 28.41
N PRO A 700 -17.17 3.87 29.74
CA PRO A 700 -16.03 3.09 30.24
C PRO A 700 -15.99 1.63 29.76
N SER A 701 -17.14 1.04 29.42
CA SER A 701 -17.19 -0.34 28.89
C SER A 701 -16.52 -0.48 27.52
N TRP A 702 -16.37 0.62 26.77
CA TRP A 702 -15.65 0.64 25.49
C TRP A 702 -14.19 0.21 25.61
N ARG A 703 -13.54 0.45 26.76
CA ARG A 703 -12.20 -0.08 27.06
C ARG A 703 -12.18 -1.61 27.08
N THR A 704 -13.16 -2.25 27.71
CA THR A 704 -13.30 -3.72 27.72
C THR A 704 -13.61 -4.28 26.33
N ILE A 705 -14.45 -3.58 25.55
CA ILE A 705 -14.80 -4.01 24.18
C ILE A 705 -13.59 -3.89 23.24
N ALA A 706 -12.86 -2.78 23.28
CA ALA A 706 -11.61 -2.59 22.54
C ALA A 706 -10.56 -3.64 22.89
N ASN A 707 -10.39 -3.93 24.19
CA ASN A 707 -9.47 -4.97 24.67
C ASN A 707 -9.83 -6.37 24.13
N ARG A 708 -11.13 -6.71 24.07
CA ARG A 708 -11.59 -7.98 23.46
C ARG A 708 -11.41 -7.98 21.94
N ALA A 709 -11.56 -6.85 21.26
CA ALA A 709 -11.32 -6.72 19.82
C ALA A 709 -9.87 -6.99 19.45
N LEU A 710 -8.91 -6.41 20.18
CA LEU A 710 -7.48 -6.60 19.92
C LEU A 710 -7.03 -8.05 20.11
N LEU A 711 -7.53 -8.74 21.14
CA LEU A 711 -7.24 -10.17 21.35
C LEU A 711 -7.90 -11.08 20.31
N ALA A 712 -8.98 -10.63 19.65
CA ALA A 712 -9.67 -11.40 18.61
C ALA A 712 -8.98 -11.31 17.23
N ILE A 713 -8.26 -10.22 16.93
CA ILE A 713 -7.59 -10.02 15.63
C ILE A 713 -6.10 -10.35 15.62
N VAL A 714 -5.41 -10.33 16.77
CA VAL A 714 -3.98 -10.67 16.83
C VAL A 714 -3.82 -12.19 16.83
N THR A 715 -3.80 -12.76 15.61
CA THR A 715 -3.66 -14.19 15.34
C THR A 715 -2.28 -14.53 14.76
N THR A 716 -1.95 -15.82 14.77
CA THR A 716 -0.64 -16.33 14.34
C THR A 716 -0.46 -16.24 12.82
N GLU A 717 -1.57 -16.17 12.10
CA GLU A 717 -1.68 -16.02 10.66
C GLU A 717 -1.52 -14.54 10.28
N GLU A 718 -2.30 -13.66 10.90
CA GLU A 718 -2.26 -12.21 10.64
C GLU A 718 -0.88 -11.61 10.96
N LEU A 719 -0.20 -12.06 12.01
CA LEU A 719 1.17 -11.64 12.32
C LEU A 719 2.18 -11.97 11.19
N LYS A 720 2.01 -13.09 10.50
CA LYS A 720 2.90 -13.52 9.40
C LYS A 720 2.57 -12.80 8.10
N GLU A 721 1.28 -12.66 7.78
CA GLU A 721 0.82 -12.07 6.53
C GLU A 721 0.99 -10.54 6.50
N ARG A 722 0.95 -9.86 7.67
CA ARG A 722 0.84 -8.39 7.75
C ARG A 722 2.09 -7.63 8.15
N ALA A 723 3.26 -8.25 8.26
CA ALA A 723 4.49 -7.71 8.86
C ALA A 723 4.71 -6.18 8.80
N GLY A 724 4.64 -5.53 7.63
CA GLY A 724 4.81 -4.06 7.50
C GLY A 724 3.59 -3.20 7.84
N SER A 725 2.38 -3.77 7.82
CA SER A 725 1.10 -3.10 8.05
C SER A 725 0.58 -3.18 9.51
N LEU A 726 1.37 -3.73 10.43
CA LEU A 726 0.97 -3.96 11.84
C LEU A 726 0.82 -2.69 12.69
N GLY A 727 1.20 -1.52 12.18
CA GLY A 727 1.26 -0.25 12.92
C GLY A 727 -0.05 0.16 13.61
N GLY A 728 -1.22 -0.01 12.96
CA GLY A 728 -2.52 0.35 13.55
C GLY A 728 -2.91 -0.52 14.74
N ALA A 729 -2.63 -1.82 14.66
CA ALA A 729 -2.81 -2.75 15.78
C ALA A 729 -1.87 -2.39 16.94
N LEU A 730 -0.63 -2.00 16.64
CA LEU A 730 0.33 -1.61 17.66
C LEU A 730 -0.01 -0.28 18.33
N LEU A 731 -0.52 0.72 17.59
CA LEU A 731 -1.10 1.95 18.15
C LEU A 731 -2.23 1.65 19.15
N ALA A 732 -3.16 0.76 18.77
CA ALA A 732 -4.27 0.37 19.62
C ALA A 732 -3.82 -0.41 20.86
N LEU A 733 -2.81 -1.27 20.73
CA LEU A 733 -2.21 -2.02 21.85
C LEU A 733 -1.40 -1.11 22.79
N ASP A 734 -0.63 -0.16 22.26
CA ASP A 734 0.04 0.88 23.04
C ASP A 734 -0.99 1.78 23.77
N ALA A 735 -2.14 2.07 23.18
CA ALA A 735 -3.24 2.77 23.87
C ALA A 735 -3.95 1.90 24.92
N ALA A 736 -4.12 0.61 24.66
CA ALA A 736 -4.79 -0.33 25.57
C ALA A 736 -3.98 -0.59 26.84
N VAL A 737 -2.68 -0.86 26.68
CA VAL A 737 -1.77 -1.26 27.78
C VAL A 737 -1.28 -0.05 28.59
N ASP A 738 -0.79 1.02 27.93
CA ASP A 738 -0.22 2.17 28.66
C ASP A 738 -1.27 3.19 29.09
N GLY A 739 -2.47 3.15 28.48
CA GLY A 739 -3.49 4.19 28.54
C GLY A 739 -3.29 5.27 27.47
N VAL A 740 -4.42 5.82 26.99
CA VAL A 740 -4.43 7.04 26.15
C VAL A 740 -4.00 8.23 27.00
N VAL A 741 -3.22 9.15 26.42
CA VAL A 741 -2.84 10.42 27.04
C VAL A 741 -3.79 11.51 26.54
N ALA A 742 -4.43 12.21 27.48
CA ALA A 742 -5.39 13.28 27.20
C ALA A 742 -5.13 14.50 28.10
N ILE A 743 -5.31 15.71 27.57
CA ILE A 743 -5.25 16.95 28.34
C ILE A 743 -6.67 17.52 28.44
N SER A 744 -7.23 17.46 29.64
CA SER A 744 -8.60 17.89 29.93
C SER A 744 -8.59 19.34 30.39
N VAL A 745 -9.23 20.26 29.67
CA VAL A 745 -9.32 21.68 30.06
C VAL A 745 -10.76 22.03 30.41
N SER A 746 -11.01 22.40 31.68
CA SER A 746 -12.36 22.78 32.14
C SER A 746 -12.47 24.27 32.44
N GLY A 747 -13.55 24.90 31.97
CA GLY A 747 -13.88 26.31 32.20
C GLY A 747 -14.81 26.86 31.10
N PRO A 748 -15.43 28.03 31.27
CA PRO A 748 -16.19 28.68 30.18
C PRO A 748 -15.26 29.10 29.03
N LEU A 749 -15.67 28.92 27.77
CA LEU A 749 -14.83 29.18 26.59
C LEU A 749 -14.59 30.69 26.36
N GLU A 750 -15.46 31.53 26.92
CA GLU A 750 -15.42 33.00 26.85
C GLU A 750 -14.29 33.56 27.73
N GLN A 751 -13.79 32.78 28.69
CA GLN A 751 -12.75 33.21 29.61
C GLN A 751 -11.36 33.06 28.99
N SER A 752 -10.62 34.16 28.97
CA SER A 752 -9.25 34.25 28.42
C SER A 752 -8.29 33.21 29.02
N GLN A 753 -8.47 32.83 30.30
CA GLN A 753 -7.68 31.79 30.94
C GLN A 753 -7.98 30.39 30.40
N THR A 754 -9.24 30.03 30.13
CA THR A 754 -9.61 28.77 29.46
C THR A 754 -8.99 28.71 28.07
N GLN A 755 -9.05 29.80 27.33
CA GLN A 755 -8.46 29.90 25.99
C GLN A 755 -6.93 29.83 26.01
N ALA A 756 -6.27 30.39 27.02
CA ALA A 756 -4.83 30.26 27.20
C ALA A 756 -4.40 28.82 27.53
N LEU A 757 -5.16 28.14 28.40
CA LEU A 757 -4.95 26.73 28.74
C LEU A 757 -5.20 25.81 27.52
N LEU A 758 -6.24 26.06 26.72
CA LEU A 758 -6.53 25.29 25.50
C LEU A 758 -5.43 25.45 24.43
N ARG A 759 -4.87 26.66 24.24
CA ARG A 759 -3.74 26.86 23.31
C ARG A 759 -2.50 26.11 23.77
N ALA A 760 -2.07 26.30 25.02
CA ALA A 760 -0.90 25.60 25.56
C ALA A 760 -1.09 24.08 25.59
N ALA A 761 -2.31 23.58 25.86
CA ALA A 761 -2.61 22.15 25.78
C ALA A 761 -2.42 21.59 24.36
N ARG A 762 -2.91 22.29 23.33
CA ARG A 762 -2.73 21.89 21.91
C ARG A 762 -1.26 21.90 21.48
N GLU A 763 -0.50 22.87 21.97
CA GLU A 763 0.94 22.99 21.76
C GLU A 763 1.71 21.81 22.41
N VAL A 764 1.58 21.60 23.72
CA VAL A 764 2.34 20.54 24.42
C VAL A 764 1.89 19.13 24.08
N ALA A 765 0.66 18.95 23.57
CA ALA A 765 0.16 17.66 23.10
C ALA A 765 0.91 17.12 21.87
N GLY A 766 1.65 17.97 21.14
CA GLY A 766 2.55 17.55 20.06
C GLY A 766 1.90 16.71 18.95
N GLY A 767 0.59 16.87 18.73
CA GLY A 767 -0.21 16.06 17.80
C GLY A 767 -0.43 14.58 18.21
N ALA A 768 0.11 14.16 19.36
CA ALA A 768 0.16 12.77 19.82
C ALA A 768 -0.85 12.46 20.95
N ALA A 769 -1.11 13.43 21.83
CA ALA A 769 -2.15 13.36 22.86
C ALA A 769 -3.45 14.04 22.42
N LEU A 770 -4.57 13.61 23.00
CA LEU A 770 -5.86 14.28 22.83
C LEU A 770 -5.91 15.55 23.68
N VAL A 771 -6.62 16.57 23.21
CA VAL A 771 -6.99 17.75 24.01
C VAL A 771 -8.49 17.90 23.92
N HIS A 772 -9.18 17.92 25.05
CA HIS A 772 -10.64 18.05 25.08
C HIS A 772 -11.11 19.11 26.07
N HIS A 773 -12.27 19.67 25.79
CA HIS A 773 -12.88 20.72 26.60
C HIS A 773 -14.00 20.15 27.48
N VAL A 774 -14.00 20.53 28.76
CA VAL A 774 -15.04 20.18 29.71
C VAL A 774 -15.83 21.45 30.06
N PRO A 775 -17.10 21.60 29.62
CA PRO A 775 -17.90 22.78 29.90
C PRO A 775 -18.11 23.07 31.40
N GLY A 776 -18.08 24.35 31.76
CA GLY A 776 -18.35 24.81 33.12
C GLY A 776 -17.16 24.71 34.10
N GLY A 777 -17.44 24.89 35.38
CA GLY A 777 -16.42 24.95 36.43
C GLY A 777 -15.56 26.23 36.38
N SER A 778 -14.37 26.18 37.00
CA SER A 778 -13.38 27.27 36.95
C SER A 778 -12.21 26.86 36.06
N PRO A 779 -11.61 27.78 35.26
CA PRO A 779 -10.42 27.51 34.45
C PRO A 779 -9.36 26.69 35.21
N ARG A 780 -9.05 25.52 34.64
CA ARG A 780 -7.99 24.59 35.06
C ARG A 780 -7.75 23.57 33.95
N ALA A 781 -6.58 22.97 33.94
CA ALA A 781 -6.23 21.86 33.05
C ALA A 781 -5.62 20.70 33.83
N PHE A 782 -5.86 19.48 33.37
CA PHE A 782 -5.34 18.22 33.91
C PHE A 782 -4.63 17.46 32.80
N VAL A 783 -3.54 16.76 33.11
CA VAL A 783 -2.97 15.73 32.25
C VAL A 783 -3.47 14.38 32.74
N CYS A 784 -4.07 13.59 31.87
CA CYS A 784 -4.59 12.26 32.16
C CYS A 784 -3.90 11.19 31.32
N ARG A 785 -3.73 10.00 31.91
CA ARG A 785 -3.19 8.79 31.29
C ARG A 785 -4.06 7.60 31.71
N GLY A 786 -4.83 7.08 30.77
CA GLY A 786 -5.90 6.12 31.06
C GLY A 786 -6.89 6.72 32.07
N GLU A 787 -7.19 5.97 33.13
CA GLU A 787 -8.13 6.35 34.20
C GLU A 787 -7.50 7.23 35.29
N THR A 788 -6.22 7.62 35.17
CA THR A 788 -5.49 8.43 36.16
C THR A 788 -5.22 9.84 35.64
N CYS A 789 -5.31 10.85 36.50
CA CYS A 789 -5.04 12.25 36.15
C CYS A 789 -4.14 12.94 37.17
N SER A 790 -3.39 13.92 36.70
CA SER A 790 -2.54 14.80 37.49
C SER A 790 -3.34 15.72 38.42
N LEU A 791 -2.66 16.38 39.36
CA LEU A 791 -3.22 17.58 40.00
C LEU A 791 -3.52 18.66 38.94
N PRO A 792 -4.57 19.48 39.12
CA PRO A 792 -4.92 20.53 38.17
C PRO A 792 -3.93 21.70 38.20
N THR A 793 -3.59 22.23 37.02
CA THR A 793 -2.92 23.53 36.87
C THR A 793 -3.91 24.62 36.44
N ARG A 794 -3.68 25.86 36.89
CA ARG A 794 -4.31 27.08 36.35
C ARG A 794 -3.35 27.90 35.48
N ASP A 795 -2.09 27.50 35.45
CA ASP A 795 -0.99 28.13 34.73
C ASP A 795 -0.70 27.32 33.44
N PRO A 796 -0.87 27.91 32.25
CA PRO A 796 -0.53 27.28 30.99
C PRO A 796 0.95 26.87 30.89
N ALA A 797 1.88 27.66 31.45
CA ALA A 797 3.31 27.39 31.35
C ALA A 797 3.74 26.10 32.08
N ARG A 798 2.92 25.63 33.04
CA ARG A 798 3.17 24.36 33.74
C ARG A 798 2.73 23.13 32.96
N LEU A 799 1.98 23.25 31.86
CA LEU A 799 1.44 22.09 31.15
C LEU A 799 2.52 21.18 30.54
N ALA A 800 3.59 21.75 29.97
CA ALA A 800 4.71 20.97 29.43
C ALA A 800 5.35 20.09 30.50
N LYS A 801 5.75 20.70 31.63
CA LYS A 801 6.32 19.96 32.76
C LYS A 801 5.33 18.97 33.39
N LEU A 802 4.05 19.33 33.51
CA LEU A 802 3.03 18.44 34.06
C LEU A 802 2.79 17.21 33.18
N LEU A 803 2.96 17.35 31.87
CA LEU A 803 2.91 16.26 30.89
C LEU A 803 4.15 15.36 31.00
N GLU A 804 5.33 15.94 31.18
CA GLU A 804 6.60 15.23 31.41
C GLU A 804 6.58 14.45 32.74
N ASP A 805 6.31 15.13 33.85
CA ASP A 805 6.29 14.56 35.21
C ASP A 805 5.24 13.43 35.38
N PHE A 806 4.17 13.40 34.57
CA PHE A 806 3.02 12.49 34.77
C PHE A 806 2.78 11.48 33.63
N ALA A 807 2.78 11.92 32.36
CA ALA A 807 2.36 11.09 31.24
C ALA A 807 3.51 10.52 30.41
N ARG A 808 4.66 11.22 30.38
CA ARG A 808 5.87 10.88 29.61
C ARG A 808 7.03 10.52 30.57
N PRO A 809 6.91 9.48 31.43
CA PRO A 809 7.93 9.18 32.42
C PRO A 809 9.28 8.93 31.76
N GLY A 810 10.27 9.72 32.13
CA GLY A 810 11.67 9.34 31.98
C GLY A 810 11.99 8.15 32.89
N ASN A 811 12.93 7.31 32.46
CA ASN A 811 13.37 6.10 33.16
C ASN A 811 13.77 6.35 34.63
#